data_AF-A0A4Z2BVH6-F1
#
_entry.id   AF-A0A4Z2BVH6-F1
#
_cell.length_a   1.000
_cell.length_b   1.000
_cell.length_c   1.000
_cell.angle_alpha   90.00
_cell.angle_beta   90.00
_cell.angle_gamma   90.00
#
_symmetry.space_group_name_H-M   'P 1'
#
loop_
_entity.id
_entity.type
_entity.pdbx_description
1 polymer ?
#
loop_
_entity_poly.entity_id
_entity_poly.type
_entity_poly.pdbx_seq_one_letter_code
_entity_poly.pdbx_strand_id
1 'polypeptide(L)'
;MSQQYLNNIGLVDSGVAEVVSIIEEFFNYDGRTAYVFTSDHGMTNWGSHGAGHPSETLTPLVVWGAGVQTAQRATDPQPYIDEYLQDWKLEQIRRVDVNQADIATLMASLIGIPIPVNSVGVLPLPYLNNTDHFKAQSMYTNALQVLEQFKVKMTQRKDTTLSFFFTPYQLLTESKQEEFIERAKMLIRLQKYVDAVSLCQSLISHALEGLVYYHTYDRFFLGCSVVLGFVGWTSYVVLLILKTHASLIRNPSILRQIPNHTLARVFMCLAVAIVAFLLVQKSPMTYYIYCLLPVPVWYSVLKESGTLTDLIHSAPSLPLWKCLSYFLLVALGVELLVVSFFHRAMLTLGLAVLSLWPFVCGIFGRSKLWSLSWFFSCLCLAVFPLMPVMGRESNIHLVLCGGVMTFFTSACFLFSLWQRSVLHPCDRQQFAIQMLHVVVCAYVPFLTHSSLQQKQGLPLLNQIISWTTLASSLLVPLLSSTRLFHRLLSILLSLTATYLLLSTGSEALFPPALSWLMYGWINIEQEAMLAQGVPGRQELSTIDFSANIDISKIRQLKLDDIRRSYFFVFFIITAFFGTGNIASINSFDPTSVYCFLTVFNPFIMGGLMMWKVIIPFIIVMCTFETIQVVTQLSSRSLFLIVLVISDLMALHFFFLVQDYGSWLDIGTSISHYVIVMSMTIFLMLLSVVTHTFTSQRLALWRRPKMHFP
;
A
#
# COMPACT_ATOMS: atom_id res chain seq x y z
N MET A 1 29.82 6.01 2.63
CA MET A 1 30.17 4.56 2.67
C MET A 1 30.95 4.27 3.95
N SER A 2 30.79 3.08 4.51
CA SER A 2 31.56 2.67 5.70
C SER A 2 33.00 2.29 5.32
N GLN A 3 33.92 2.38 6.27
CA GLN A 3 35.31 1.95 6.05
C GLN A 3 35.39 0.46 5.72
N GLN A 4 34.53 -0.35 6.33
CA GLN A 4 34.44 -1.80 6.06
C GLN A 4 34.07 -2.08 4.61
N TYR A 5 33.14 -1.31 4.04
CA TYR A 5 32.76 -1.45 2.64
C TYR A 5 33.95 -1.17 1.71
N LEU A 6 34.67 -0.07 1.93
CA LEU A 6 35.85 0.29 1.13
C LEU A 6 36.96 -0.77 1.24
N ASN A 7 37.21 -1.29 2.44
CA ASN A 7 38.19 -2.36 2.64
C ASN A 7 37.79 -3.64 1.91
N ASN A 8 36.49 -3.98 1.88
CA ASN A 8 36.00 -5.13 1.14
C ASN A 8 36.14 -4.96 -0.38
N ILE A 9 35.93 -3.75 -0.91
CA ILE A 9 36.18 -3.47 -2.34
C ILE A 9 37.66 -3.71 -2.68
N GLY A 10 38.59 -3.26 -1.82
CA GLY A 10 40.03 -3.53 -2.01
C GLY A 10 40.39 -5.02 -1.97
N LEU A 11 39.69 -5.79 -1.13
CA LEU A 11 39.84 -7.25 -1.08
C LEU A 11 39.34 -7.91 -2.37
N VAL A 12 38.18 -7.49 -2.89
CA VAL A 12 37.62 -7.99 -4.14
C VAL A 12 38.55 -7.70 -5.31
N ASP A 13 39.08 -6.48 -5.42
CA ASP A 13 40.04 -6.09 -6.45
C ASP A 13 41.30 -6.97 -6.43
N SER A 14 41.87 -7.18 -5.23
CA SER A 14 43.04 -8.06 -5.04
C SER A 14 42.72 -9.51 -5.44
N GLY A 15 41.53 -10.01 -5.09
CA GLY A 15 41.07 -11.35 -5.45
C GLY A 15 40.84 -11.51 -6.94
N VAL A 16 40.33 -10.50 -7.64
CA VAL A 16 40.20 -10.52 -9.12
C VAL A 16 41.57 -10.62 -9.77
N ALA A 17 42.57 -9.87 -9.30
CA ALA A 17 43.93 -9.94 -9.83
C ALA A 17 44.55 -11.35 -9.66
N GLU A 18 44.35 -11.99 -8.50
CA GLU A 18 44.81 -13.35 -8.25
C GLU A 18 44.13 -14.37 -9.18
N VAL A 19 42.80 -14.29 -9.32
CA VAL A 19 42.04 -15.19 -10.21
C VAL A 19 42.49 -15.05 -11.66
N VAL A 20 42.69 -13.81 -12.15
CA VAL A 20 43.20 -13.57 -13.51
C VAL A 20 44.57 -14.24 -13.69
N SER A 21 45.49 -14.06 -12.73
CA SER A 21 46.83 -14.66 -12.79
C SER A 21 46.77 -16.19 -12.86
N ILE A 22 45.92 -16.82 -12.06
CA ILE A 22 45.75 -18.29 -12.05
C ILE A 22 45.26 -18.79 -13.42
N ILE A 23 44.26 -18.12 -14.01
CA ILE A 23 43.70 -18.52 -15.29
C ILE A 23 44.71 -18.31 -16.43
N GLU A 24 45.38 -17.17 -16.46
CA GLU A 24 46.41 -16.88 -17.48
C GLU A 24 47.58 -17.87 -17.38
N GLU A 25 48.06 -18.18 -16.17
CA GLU A 25 49.12 -19.18 -15.97
C GLU A 25 48.69 -20.58 -16.43
N PHE A 26 47.46 -21.00 -16.11
CA PHE A 26 46.90 -22.29 -16.54
C PHE A 26 46.88 -22.44 -18.07
N PHE A 27 46.57 -21.35 -18.80
CA PHE A 27 46.57 -21.33 -20.27
C PHE A 27 47.91 -20.86 -20.88
N ASN A 28 48.98 -20.75 -20.10
CA ASN A 28 50.30 -20.29 -20.54
C ASN A 28 50.27 -18.92 -21.25
N TYR A 29 49.40 -18.01 -20.81
CA TYR A 29 49.29 -16.65 -21.33
C TYR A 29 49.07 -16.62 -22.86
N ASP A 30 48.26 -17.54 -23.40
CA ASP A 30 48.03 -17.67 -24.85
C ASP A 30 47.28 -16.49 -25.48
N GLY A 31 46.77 -15.56 -24.66
CA GLY A 31 46.02 -14.38 -25.09
C GLY A 31 44.64 -14.69 -25.65
N ARG A 32 44.09 -15.88 -25.38
CA ARG A 32 42.80 -16.36 -25.90
C ARG A 32 41.67 -16.34 -24.88
N THR A 33 41.94 -15.92 -23.66
CA THR A 33 40.94 -15.78 -22.60
C THR A 33 40.24 -14.42 -22.70
N ALA A 34 38.92 -14.42 -22.50
CA ALA A 34 38.12 -13.21 -22.35
C ALA A 34 37.47 -13.20 -20.96
N TYR A 35 37.43 -12.04 -20.32
CA TYR A 35 36.89 -11.83 -18.99
C TYR A 35 35.71 -10.87 -19.03
N VAL A 36 34.65 -11.20 -18.31
CA VAL A 36 33.46 -10.37 -18.12
C VAL A 36 33.23 -10.25 -16.62
N PHE A 37 33.55 -9.10 -16.04
CA PHE A 37 33.32 -8.78 -14.64
C PHE A 37 32.06 -7.94 -14.50
N THR A 38 31.11 -8.41 -13.69
CA THR A 38 29.86 -7.71 -13.41
C THR A 38 29.35 -8.05 -12.01
N SER A 39 28.33 -7.33 -11.55
CA SER A 39 27.54 -7.68 -10.36
C SER A 39 26.09 -7.96 -10.72
N ASP A 40 25.39 -8.65 -9.82
CA ASP A 40 23.96 -8.90 -9.86
C ASP A 40 23.15 -7.65 -9.50
N HIS A 41 23.60 -6.86 -8.51
CA HIS A 41 22.98 -5.60 -8.10
C HIS A 41 23.97 -4.69 -7.35
N GLY A 42 23.60 -3.41 -7.20
CA GLY A 42 24.28 -2.46 -6.34
C GLY A 42 23.76 -2.47 -4.88
N MET A 43 24.02 -1.40 -4.14
CA MET A 43 23.60 -1.27 -2.74
C MET A 43 23.36 0.21 -2.38
N THR A 44 22.35 0.47 -1.55
CA THR A 44 22.12 1.81 -0.95
C THR A 44 23.05 2.09 0.23
N ASN A 45 23.17 3.36 0.62
CA ASN A 45 24.01 3.78 1.75
C ASN A 45 23.59 3.20 3.11
N TRP A 46 22.34 2.75 3.25
CA TRP A 46 21.84 2.09 4.47
C TRP A 46 21.84 0.55 4.37
N GLY A 47 22.47 -0.02 3.33
CA GLY A 47 22.67 -1.46 3.19
C GLY A 47 21.45 -2.24 2.73
N SER A 48 20.67 -1.67 1.80
CA SER A 48 19.52 -2.33 1.18
C SER A 48 19.61 -2.33 -0.35
N HIS A 49 18.95 -3.30 -0.99
CA HIS A 49 18.77 -3.41 -2.44
C HIS A 49 17.37 -3.96 -2.76
N GLY A 50 16.94 -3.85 -4.02
CA GLY A 50 15.66 -4.37 -4.51
C GLY A 50 14.53 -3.33 -4.58
N ALA A 51 14.83 -2.09 -4.23
CA ALA A 51 13.96 -0.91 -4.30
C ALA A 51 14.14 -0.09 -5.60
N GLY A 52 14.96 -0.55 -6.56
CA GLY A 52 15.02 0.04 -7.89
C GLY A 52 15.79 1.36 -8.00
N HIS A 53 16.41 1.82 -6.91
CA HIS A 53 17.23 3.02 -6.92
C HIS A 53 18.46 2.83 -7.84
N PRO A 54 18.96 3.87 -8.53
CA PRO A 54 20.13 3.73 -9.40
C PRO A 54 21.35 3.09 -8.72
N SER A 55 21.58 3.39 -7.44
CA SER A 55 22.67 2.74 -6.67
C SER A 55 22.49 1.23 -6.47
N GLU A 56 21.30 0.69 -6.71
CA GLU A 56 20.96 -0.74 -6.63
C GLU A 56 20.87 -1.40 -8.01
N THR A 57 20.52 -0.65 -9.05
CA THR A 57 20.29 -1.19 -10.39
C THR A 57 21.47 -0.98 -11.34
N LEU A 58 22.29 0.05 -11.11
CA LEU A 58 23.53 0.26 -11.85
C LEU A 58 24.62 -0.64 -11.27
N THR A 59 25.07 -1.59 -12.07
CA THR A 59 26.14 -2.52 -11.71
C THR A 59 27.41 -2.22 -12.50
N PRO A 60 28.60 -2.52 -11.96
CA PRO A 60 29.83 -2.42 -12.73
C PRO A 60 29.78 -3.42 -13.88
N LEU A 61 30.30 -3.02 -15.05
CA LEU A 61 30.59 -3.94 -16.15
C LEU A 61 31.97 -3.61 -16.72
N VAL A 62 32.90 -4.56 -16.57
CA VAL A 62 34.26 -4.45 -17.13
C VAL A 62 34.54 -5.70 -17.95
N VAL A 63 34.98 -5.52 -19.19
CA VAL A 63 35.21 -6.61 -20.13
C VAL A 63 36.58 -6.43 -20.77
N TRP A 64 37.40 -7.47 -20.82
CA TRP A 64 38.75 -7.42 -21.39
C TRP A 64 39.21 -8.80 -21.91
N GLY A 65 40.34 -8.82 -22.61
CA GLY A 65 40.94 -10.04 -23.18
C GLY A 65 40.57 -10.27 -24.64
N ALA A 66 40.57 -11.54 -25.04
CA ALA A 66 40.41 -11.96 -26.43
C ALA A 66 39.05 -11.57 -27.03
N GLY A 67 39.06 -11.02 -28.25
CA GLY A 67 37.84 -10.65 -28.97
C GLY A 67 37.09 -9.43 -28.43
N VAL A 68 37.62 -8.78 -27.37
CA VAL A 68 37.04 -7.58 -26.76
C VAL A 68 37.66 -6.32 -27.36
N GLN A 69 36.83 -5.31 -27.61
CA GLN A 69 37.24 -3.99 -28.09
C GLN A 69 37.98 -3.21 -27.01
N THR A 70 39.15 -2.68 -27.37
CA THR A 70 39.90 -1.77 -26.50
C THR A 70 39.15 -0.45 -26.33
N ALA A 71 39.32 0.16 -25.15
CA ALA A 71 38.69 1.42 -24.80
C ALA A 71 38.93 2.49 -25.87
N GLN A 72 37.84 3.02 -26.44
CA GLN A 72 37.90 4.04 -27.47
C GLN A 72 37.91 5.44 -26.84
N ARG A 73 38.65 6.37 -27.43
CA ARG A 73 38.57 7.78 -27.03
C ARG A 73 37.25 8.39 -27.48
N ALA A 74 36.64 9.18 -26.62
CA ALA A 74 35.52 10.03 -26.99
C ALA A 74 36.06 11.25 -27.77
N THR A 75 35.56 11.47 -28.98
CA THR A 75 35.90 12.63 -29.82
C THR A 75 34.92 13.78 -29.65
N ASP A 76 33.70 13.46 -29.22
CA ASP A 76 32.57 14.38 -29.10
C ASP A 76 31.96 14.30 -27.69
N PRO A 77 31.21 15.34 -27.26
CA PRO A 77 30.43 15.27 -26.03
C PRO A 77 29.53 14.04 -26.04
N GLN A 78 29.67 13.19 -25.03
CA GLN A 78 28.93 11.95 -24.93
C GLN A 78 27.48 12.23 -24.48
N PRO A 79 26.48 11.45 -24.94
CA PRO A 79 25.06 11.72 -24.73
C PRO A 79 24.55 11.32 -23.33
N TYR A 80 25.37 11.50 -22.29
CA TYR A 80 25.03 11.18 -20.90
C TYR A 80 24.83 12.48 -20.11
N ILE A 81 23.73 12.53 -19.34
CA ILE A 81 23.32 13.72 -18.57
C ILE A 81 23.80 13.61 -17.10
N ASP A 82 24.31 12.45 -16.69
CA ASP A 82 24.80 12.19 -15.33
C ASP A 82 26.25 12.66 -15.10
N GLU A 83 26.65 12.71 -13.83
CA GLU A 83 27.97 13.20 -13.38
C GLU A 83 29.04 12.08 -13.31
N TYR A 84 28.70 10.83 -13.63
CA TYR A 84 29.58 9.67 -13.37
C TYR A 84 30.91 9.74 -14.11
N LEU A 85 30.91 10.21 -15.36
CA LEU A 85 32.14 10.32 -16.15
C LEU A 85 33.13 11.32 -15.53
N GLN A 86 32.61 12.41 -14.97
CA GLN A 86 33.42 13.42 -14.29
C GLN A 86 33.92 12.92 -12.94
N ASP A 87 33.06 12.26 -12.16
CA ASP A 87 33.42 11.65 -10.88
C ASP A 87 34.54 10.61 -11.05
N TRP A 88 34.49 9.83 -12.12
CA TRP A 88 35.47 8.78 -12.42
C TRP A 88 36.70 9.29 -13.17
N LYS A 89 36.69 10.54 -13.65
CA LYS A 89 37.75 11.14 -14.49
C LYS A 89 37.99 10.37 -15.79
N LEU A 90 36.90 9.91 -16.41
CA LEU A 90 36.89 9.07 -17.62
C LEU A 90 36.21 9.74 -18.82
N GLU A 91 36.06 11.07 -18.81
CA GLU A 91 35.37 11.84 -19.85
C GLU A 91 35.97 11.61 -21.25
N GLN A 92 37.29 11.39 -21.32
CA GLN A 92 38.02 11.08 -22.54
C GLN A 92 37.78 9.67 -23.09
N ILE A 93 37.13 8.77 -22.34
CA ILE A 93 36.87 7.39 -22.74
C ILE A 93 35.38 7.23 -23.07
N ARG A 94 35.09 6.63 -24.23
CA ARG A 94 33.72 6.34 -24.64
C ARG A 94 33.03 5.38 -23.67
N ARG A 95 31.94 5.82 -23.07
CA ARG A 95 31.02 5.01 -22.27
C ARG A 95 30.06 4.26 -23.18
N VAL A 96 29.79 3.01 -22.80
CA VAL A 96 28.82 2.14 -23.46
C VAL A 96 28.04 1.44 -22.36
N ASP A 97 26.78 1.84 -22.17
CA ASP A 97 25.89 1.18 -21.23
C ASP A 97 25.16 0.04 -21.92
N VAL A 98 24.86 -1.03 -21.17
CA VAL A 98 24.10 -2.19 -21.65
C VAL A 98 23.07 -2.57 -20.60
N ASN A 99 22.01 -3.27 -21.02
CA ASN A 99 21.10 -3.89 -20.06
C ASN A 99 21.73 -5.18 -19.53
N GLN A 100 21.39 -5.57 -18.30
CA GLN A 100 21.91 -6.80 -17.70
C GLN A 100 21.60 -8.06 -18.53
N ALA A 101 20.46 -8.07 -19.23
CA ALA A 101 20.07 -9.14 -20.16
C ALA A 101 21.00 -9.27 -21.38
N ASP A 102 21.70 -8.20 -21.75
CA ASP A 102 22.59 -8.13 -22.92
C ASP A 102 23.90 -8.89 -22.66
N ILE A 103 24.32 -9.00 -21.40
CA ILE A 103 25.58 -9.65 -20.98
C ILE A 103 25.63 -11.11 -21.46
N ALA A 104 24.51 -11.83 -21.40
CA ALA A 104 24.44 -13.21 -21.88
C ALA A 104 24.71 -13.33 -23.39
N THR A 105 24.21 -12.36 -24.17
CA THR A 105 24.45 -12.33 -25.64
C THR A 105 25.90 -11.97 -25.98
N LEU A 106 26.51 -11.09 -25.17
CA LEU A 106 27.93 -10.75 -25.27
C LEU A 106 28.79 -11.99 -24.98
N MET A 107 28.57 -12.66 -23.85
CA MET A 107 29.31 -13.87 -23.47
C MET A 107 29.21 -14.96 -24.54
N ALA A 108 28.00 -15.25 -25.03
CA ALA A 108 27.79 -16.24 -26.09
C ALA A 108 28.57 -15.90 -27.37
N SER A 109 28.60 -14.62 -27.74
CA SER A 109 29.33 -14.14 -28.92
C SER A 109 30.85 -14.20 -28.75
N LEU A 110 31.38 -13.94 -27.55
CA LEU A 110 32.82 -14.01 -27.26
C LEU A 110 33.36 -15.43 -27.39
N ILE A 111 32.61 -16.43 -26.92
CA ILE A 111 33.00 -17.85 -27.00
C ILE A 111 32.48 -18.55 -28.26
N GLY A 112 31.76 -17.84 -29.14
CA GLY A 112 31.31 -18.34 -30.44
C GLY A 112 30.23 -19.43 -30.36
N ILE A 113 29.35 -19.39 -29.36
CA ILE A 113 28.24 -20.35 -29.20
C ILE A 113 26.88 -19.72 -29.53
N PRO A 114 25.83 -20.52 -29.78
CA PRO A 114 24.46 -20.01 -29.91
C PRO A 114 24.01 -19.20 -28.69
N ILE A 115 23.23 -18.15 -28.93
CA ILE A 115 22.63 -17.32 -27.87
C ILE A 115 21.65 -18.15 -27.04
N PRO A 116 21.57 -17.98 -25.70
CA PRO A 116 20.65 -18.74 -24.87
C PRO A 116 19.19 -18.64 -25.33
N VAL A 117 18.49 -19.77 -25.30
CA VAL A 117 17.15 -19.94 -25.90
C VAL A 117 16.06 -19.00 -25.37
N ASN A 118 16.21 -18.46 -24.14
CA ASN A 118 15.25 -17.52 -23.54
C ASN A 118 15.80 -16.09 -23.48
N SER A 119 16.91 -15.80 -24.17
CA SER A 119 17.49 -14.47 -24.15
C SER A 119 16.64 -13.49 -24.95
N VAL A 120 16.35 -12.35 -24.32
CA VAL A 120 15.80 -11.14 -24.94
C VAL A 120 16.83 -10.02 -25.01
N GLY A 121 18.10 -10.33 -24.71
CA GLY A 121 19.20 -9.38 -24.73
C GLY A 121 19.58 -8.96 -26.14
N VAL A 122 20.15 -7.77 -26.26
CA VAL A 122 20.65 -7.18 -27.50
C VAL A 122 22.16 -7.21 -27.48
N LEU A 123 22.78 -7.81 -28.50
CA LEU A 123 24.23 -7.95 -28.58
C LEU A 123 24.92 -6.57 -28.58
N PRO A 124 25.74 -6.23 -27.56
CA PRO A 124 26.42 -4.96 -27.51
C PRO A 124 27.67 -4.98 -28.41
N LEU A 125 27.45 -4.75 -29.72
CA LEU A 125 28.50 -4.74 -30.75
C LEU A 125 29.72 -3.85 -30.44
N PRO A 126 29.61 -2.69 -29.74
CA PRO A 126 30.77 -1.88 -29.39
C PRO A 126 31.80 -2.60 -28.51
N TYR A 127 31.42 -3.64 -27.77
CA TYR A 127 32.33 -4.45 -26.95
C TYR A 127 33.14 -5.46 -27.76
N LEU A 128 32.76 -5.75 -29.00
CA LEU A 128 33.40 -6.80 -29.81
C LEU A 128 34.48 -6.22 -30.73
N ASN A 129 35.69 -6.77 -30.62
CA ASN A 129 36.78 -6.56 -31.59
C ASN A 129 36.81 -7.74 -32.58
N ASN A 130 36.00 -7.65 -33.62
CA ASN A 130 35.91 -8.68 -34.65
C ASN A 130 35.54 -8.06 -36.00
N THR A 131 35.61 -8.86 -37.06
CA THR A 131 35.24 -8.48 -38.43
C THR A 131 33.79 -8.02 -38.51
N ASP A 132 33.50 -7.08 -39.41
CA ASP A 132 32.13 -6.61 -39.64
C ASP A 132 31.20 -7.74 -40.10
N HIS A 133 31.73 -8.72 -40.83
CA HIS A 133 31.01 -9.94 -41.18
C HIS A 133 30.57 -10.71 -39.94
N PHE A 134 31.47 -10.96 -38.98
CA PHE A 134 31.13 -11.63 -37.72
C PHE A 134 30.08 -10.83 -36.93
N LYS A 135 30.27 -9.51 -36.81
CA LYS A 135 29.32 -8.62 -36.11
C LYS A 135 27.93 -8.69 -36.74
N ALA A 136 27.84 -8.63 -38.07
CA ALA A 136 26.58 -8.74 -38.79
C ALA A 136 25.92 -10.12 -38.63
N GLN A 137 26.70 -11.19 -38.71
CA GLN A 137 26.19 -12.56 -38.55
C GLN A 137 25.69 -12.84 -37.13
N SER A 138 26.42 -12.36 -36.11
CA SER A 138 26.02 -12.49 -34.71
C SER A 138 24.79 -11.66 -34.39
N MET A 139 24.70 -10.43 -34.91
CA MET A 139 23.51 -9.59 -34.77
C MET A 139 22.29 -10.19 -35.49
N TYR A 140 22.48 -10.77 -36.68
CA TYR A 140 21.43 -11.50 -37.38
C TYR A 140 20.92 -12.70 -36.57
N THR A 141 21.83 -13.47 -35.97
CA THR A 141 21.47 -14.60 -35.10
C THR A 141 20.73 -14.14 -33.84
N ASN A 142 21.15 -13.02 -33.25
CA ASN A 142 20.45 -12.38 -32.13
C ASN A 142 19.03 -11.95 -32.51
N ALA A 143 18.86 -11.33 -33.69
CA ALA A 143 17.55 -10.93 -34.19
C ALA A 143 16.61 -12.12 -34.43
N LEU A 144 17.13 -13.22 -34.98
CA LEU A 144 16.35 -14.46 -35.09
C LEU A 144 15.94 -15.00 -33.71
N GLN A 145 16.86 -15.02 -32.74
CA GLN A 145 16.59 -15.51 -31.40
C GLN A 145 15.46 -14.73 -30.70
N VAL A 146 15.48 -13.39 -30.78
CA VAL A 146 14.41 -12.54 -30.22
C VAL A 146 13.11 -12.68 -31.02
N LEU A 147 13.21 -12.82 -32.34
CA LEU A 147 12.03 -13.04 -33.19
C LEU A 147 11.34 -14.38 -32.88
N GLU A 148 12.09 -15.44 -32.57
CA GLU A 148 11.49 -16.72 -32.17
C GLU A 148 10.72 -16.60 -30.84
N GLN A 149 11.20 -15.80 -29.88
CA GLN A 149 10.43 -15.48 -28.67
C GLN A 149 9.09 -14.83 -29.02
N PHE A 150 9.13 -13.83 -29.92
CA PHE A 150 7.92 -13.17 -30.42
C PHE A 150 6.95 -14.14 -31.11
N LYS A 151 7.45 -14.99 -32.01
CA LYS A 151 6.62 -15.98 -32.74
C LYS A 151 5.95 -16.97 -31.80
N VAL A 152 6.69 -17.54 -30.85
CA VAL A 152 6.11 -18.46 -29.86
C VAL A 152 4.98 -17.78 -29.11
N LYS A 153 5.17 -16.52 -28.70
CA LYS A 153 4.14 -15.77 -27.97
C LYS A 153 2.92 -15.42 -28.84
N MET A 154 3.15 -15.05 -30.10
CA MET A 154 2.09 -14.81 -31.09
C MET A 154 1.25 -16.08 -31.29
N THR A 155 1.89 -17.23 -31.54
CA THR A 155 1.21 -18.51 -31.76
C THR A 155 0.40 -18.93 -30.55
N GLN A 156 0.96 -18.84 -29.33
CA GLN A 156 0.22 -19.12 -28.09
C GLN A 156 -1.08 -18.30 -28.00
N ARG A 157 -1.05 -17.03 -28.43
CA ARG A 157 -2.24 -16.16 -28.44
C ARG A 157 -3.19 -16.46 -29.58
N LYS A 158 -2.67 -16.75 -30.77
CA LYS A 158 -3.46 -17.14 -31.95
C LYS A 158 -4.24 -18.44 -31.68
N ASP A 159 -3.64 -19.41 -31.01
CA ASP A 159 -4.26 -20.72 -30.72
C ASP A 159 -5.33 -20.68 -29.62
N THR A 160 -5.26 -19.68 -28.74
CA THR A 160 -6.22 -19.48 -27.63
C THR A 160 -7.29 -18.44 -27.96
N THR A 161 -7.14 -17.70 -29.05
CA THR A 161 -8.11 -16.68 -29.48
C THR A 161 -8.89 -17.21 -30.67
N LEU A 162 -10.21 -16.98 -30.69
CA LEU A 162 -11.01 -17.25 -31.89
C LEU A 162 -10.46 -16.44 -33.08
N SER A 163 -10.33 -17.07 -34.24
CA SER A 163 -9.66 -16.48 -35.42
C SER A 163 -10.17 -15.10 -35.82
N PHE A 164 -11.47 -14.84 -35.67
CA PHE A 164 -12.10 -13.56 -35.99
C PHE A 164 -11.90 -12.46 -34.94
N PHE A 165 -11.44 -12.80 -33.73
CA PHE A 165 -11.06 -11.84 -32.69
C PHE A 165 -9.54 -11.64 -32.57
N PHE A 166 -8.74 -12.45 -33.27
CA PHE A 166 -7.29 -12.33 -33.24
C PHE A 166 -6.81 -11.16 -34.11
N THR A 167 -6.06 -10.24 -33.51
CA THR A 167 -5.44 -9.09 -34.17
C THR A 167 -3.92 -9.26 -34.14
N PRO A 168 -3.24 -9.37 -35.29
CA PRO A 168 -1.79 -9.51 -35.32
C PRO A 168 -1.09 -8.16 -35.05
N TYR A 169 0.14 -8.22 -34.53
CA TYR A 169 1.00 -7.05 -34.42
C TYR A 169 1.42 -6.56 -35.81
N GLN A 170 0.93 -5.38 -36.20
CA GLN A 170 0.99 -4.89 -37.58
C GLN A 170 2.41 -4.66 -38.13
N LEU A 171 3.38 -4.40 -37.25
CA LEU A 171 4.77 -4.18 -37.65
C LEU A 171 5.52 -5.48 -37.95
N LEU A 172 5.06 -6.62 -37.43
CA LEU A 172 5.66 -7.95 -37.64
C LEU A 172 4.61 -9.00 -38.00
N THR A 173 3.83 -8.75 -39.05
CA THR A 173 3.01 -9.79 -39.67
C THR A 173 3.90 -10.92 -40.23
N GLU A 174 3.36 -12.13 -40.38
CA GLU A 174 4.13 -13.30 -40.89
C GLU A 174 4.90 -12.97 -42.18
N SER A 175 4.28 -12.26 -43.13
CA SER A 175 4.92 -11.79 -44.36
C SER A 175 6.08 -10.81 -44.14
N LYS A 176 5.92 -9.85 -43.22
CA LYS A 176 6.97 -8.87 -42.89
C LYS A 176 8.14 -9.54 -42.19
N GLN A 177 7.88 -10.53 -41.34
CA GLN A 177 8.93 -11.31 -40.68
C GLN A 177 9.81 -12.00 -41.73
N GLU A 178 9.20 -12.67 -42.71
CA GLU A 178 9.93 -13.30 -43.83
C GLU A 178 10.71 -12.26 -44.65
N GLU A 179 10.11 -11.11 -44.96
CA GLU A 179 10.78 -10.01 -45.68
C GLU A 179 12.02 -9.52 -44.91
N PHE A 180 11.91 -9.26 -43.60
CA PHE A 180 13.04 -8.82 -42.77
C PHE A 180 14.17 -9.84 -42.77
N ILE A 181 13.85 -11.13 -42.61
CA ILE A 181 14.83 -12.23 -42.57
C ILE A 181 15.57 -12.34 -43.90
N GLU A 182 14.85 -12.38 -45.02
CA GLU A 182 15.46 -12.53 -46.34
C GLU A 182 16.26 -11.29 -46.75
N ARG A 183 15.78 -10.09 -46.39
CA ARG A 183 16.52 -8.85 -46.64
C ARG A 183 17.80 -8.78 -45.82
N ALA A 184 17.78 -9.17 -44.55
CA ALA A 184 18.98 -9.21 -43.71
C ALA A 184 20.03 -10.20 -44.26
N LYS A 185 19.61 -11.42 -44.63
CA LYS A 185 20.47 -12.41 -45.30
C LYS A 185 21.07 -11.85 -46.60
N MET A 186 20.26 -11.18 -47.42
CA MET A 186 20.71 -10.58 -48.68
C MET A 186 21.76 -9.48 -48.46
N LEU A 187 21.54 -8.58 -47.50
CA LEU A 187 22.51 -7.54 -47.15
C LEU A 187 23.85 -8.12 -46.70
N ILE A 188 23.84 -9.19 -45.89
CA ILE A 188 25.06 -9.90 -45.48
C ILE A 188 25.78 -10.52 -46.68
N ARG A 189 25.05 -11.17 -47.59
CA ARG A 189 25.63 -11.75 -48.82
C ARG A 189 26.24 -10.68 -49.74
N LEU A 190 25.62 -9.50 -49.80
CA LEU A 190 26.13 -8.35 -50.55
C LEU A 190 27.25 -7.59 -49.81
N GLN A 191 27.70 -8.10 -48.66
CA GLN A 191 28.74 -7.48 -47.82
C GLN A 191 28.37 -6.07 -47.30
N LYS A 192 27.07 -5.74 -47.27
CA LYS A 192 26.55 -4.49 -46.70
C LYS A 192 26.28 -4.66 -45.20
N TYR A 193 27.35 -4.86 -44.43
CA TYR A 193 27.25 -5.25 -43.02
C TYR A 193 26.60 -4.19 -42.13
N VAL A 194 26.89 -2.91 -42.35
CA VAL A 194 26.32 -1.81 -41.55
C VAL A 194 24.79 -1.75 -41.71
N ASP A 195 24.31 -1.84 -42.96
CA ASP A 195 22.88 -1.87 -43.27
C ASP A 195 22.21 -3.11 -42.67
N ALA A 196 22.88 -4.27 -42.73
CA ALA A 196 22.38 -5.52 -42.14
C ALA A 196 22.24 -5.42 -40.61
N VAL A 197 23.23 -4.86 -39.93
CA VAL A 197 23.21 -4.63 -38.47
C VAL A 197 22.05 -3.70 -38.10
N SER A 198 21.91 -2.57 -38.80
CA SER A 198 20.83 -1.61 -38.55
C SER A 198 19.44 -2.25 -38.74
N LEU A 199 19.25 -3.04 -39.80
CA LEU A 199 18.00 -3.75 -40.04
C LEU A 199 17.70 -4.78 -38.93
N CYS A 200 18.71 -5.51 -38.48
CA CYS A 200 18.55 -6.50 -37.40
C CYS A 200 18.23 -5.83 -36.05
N GLN A 201 18.82 -4.68 -35.75
CA GLN A 201 18.47 -3.89 -34.55
C GLN A 201 17.02 -3.40 -34.59
N SER A 202 16.55 -2.95 -35.75
CA SER A 202 15.14 -2.57 -35.94
C SER A 202 14.20 -3.77 -35.75
N LEU A 203 14.56 -4.94 -36.29
CA LEU A 203 13.79 -6.18 -36.09
C LEU A 203 13.72 -6.57 -34.60
N ILE A 204 14.85 -6.52 -33.88
CA ILE A 204 14.89 -6.79 -32.43
C ILE A 204 13.96 -5.83 -31.69
N SER A 205 14.04 -4.52 -31.97
CA SER A 205 13.19 -3.52 -31.32
C SER A 205 11.70 -3.80 -31.56
N HIS A 206 11.30 -4.07 -32.80
CA HIS A 206 9.91 -4.41 -33.10
C HIS A 206 9.47 -5.74 -32.48
N ALA A 207 10.35 -6.73 -32.38
CA ALA A 207 10.05 -8.02 -31.76
C ALA A 207 9.84 -7.88 -30.25
N LEU A 208 10.64 -7.05 -29.57
CA LEU A 208 10.48 -6.74 -28.15
C LEU A 208 9.17 -5.97 -27.87
N GLU A 209 8.85 -4.96 -28.68
CA GLU A 209 7.55 -4.25 -28.59
C GLU A 209 6.37 -5.20 -28.86
N GLY A 210 6.51 -6.06 -29.87
CA GLY A 210 5.51 -7.06 -30.22
C GLY A 210 5.31 -8.12 -29.13
N LEU A 211 6.37 -8.48 -28.39
CA LEU A 211 6.27 -9.33 -27.21
C LEU A 211 5.40 -8.65 -26.14
N VAL A 212 5.66 -7.38 -25.84
CA VAL A 212 4.86 -6.60 -24.87
C VAL A 212 3.39 -6.55 -25.29
N TYR A 213 3.10 -6.34 -26.58
CA TYR A 213 1.75 -6.38 -27.13
C TYR A 213 1.03 -7.71 -26.83
N TYR A 214 1.67 -8.86 -27.06
CA TYR A 214 1.05 -10.16 -26.80
C TYR A 214 1.04 -10.57 -25.31
N HIS A 215 1.92 -9.99 -24.49
CA HIS A 215 1.85 -10.13 -23.04
C HIS A 215 0.64 -9.39 -22.46
N THR A 216 0.28 -8.25 -23.03
CA THR A 216 -0.80 -7.38 -22.56
C THR A 216 -2.10 -7.48 -23.37
N TYR A 217 -2.18 -8.44 -24.29
CA TYR A 217 -3.27 -8.61 -25.27
C TYR A 217 -4.68 -8.59 -24.64
N ASP A 218 -4.86 -9.32 -23.54
CA ASP A 218 -6.17 -9.49 -22.87
C ASP A 218 -6.46 -8.37 -21.84
N ARG A 219 -5.56 -7.39 -21.66
CA ARG A 219 -5.65 -6.35 -20.62
C ARG A 219 -6.95 -5.57 -20.70
N PHE A 220 -7.35 -5.13 -21.89
CA PHE A 220 -8.57 -4.36 -22.08
C PHE A 220 -9.84 -5.18 -21.78
N PHE A 221 -9.89 -6.43 -22.27
CA PHE A 221 -11.02 -7.34 -22.06
C PHE A 221 -11.22 -7.66 -20.57
N LEU A 222 -10.15 -8.08 -19.89
CA LEU A 222 -10.21 -8.35 -18.45
C LEU A 222 -10.47 -7.08 -17.63
N GLY A 223 -9.88 -5.95 -18.04
CA GLY A 223 -10.12 -4.65 -17.43
C GLY A 223 -11.61 -4.26 -17.45
N CYS A 224 -12.29 -4.46 -18.59
CA CYS A 224 -13.74 -4.21 -18.68
C CYS A 224 -14.54 -5.10 -17.71
N SER A 225 -14.20 -6.39 -17.61
CA SER A 225 -14.85 -7.32 -16.68
C SER A 225 -14.67 -6.91 -15.21
N VAL A 226 -13.46 -6.48 -14.82
CA VAL A 226 -13.17 -5.98 -13.47
C VAL A 226 -13.97 -4.71 -13.18
N VAL A 227 -13.98 -3.74 -14.10
CA VAL A 227 -14.75 -2.49 -13.95
C VAL A 227 -16.24 -2.78 -13.82
N LEU A 228 -16.79 -3.66 -14.65
CA LEU A 228 -18.19 -4.09 -14.55
C LEU A 228 -18.49 -4.74 -13.19
N GLY A 229 -17.55 -5.50 -12.65
CA GLY A 229 -17.65 -6.08 -11.31
C GLY A 229 -17.72 -5.00 -10.21
N PHE A 230 -16.75 -4.07 -10.18
CA PHE A 230 -16.70 -2.99 -9.19
C PHE A 230 -17.89 -2.05 -9.28
N VAL A 231 -18.26 -1.61 -10.49
CA VAL A 231 -19.42 -0.73 -10.71
C VAL A 231 -20.71 -1.42 -10.31
N GLY A 232 -20.89 -2.69 -10.69
CA GLY A 232 -22.05 -3.49 -10.29
C GLY A 232 -22.14 -3.66 -8.77
N TRP A 233 -21.03 -3.97 -8.12
CA TRP A 233 -20.96 -4.18 -6.67
C TRP A 233 -21.26 -2.89 -5.91
N THR A 234 -20.61 -1.79 -6.29
CA THR A 234 -20.83 -0.46 -5.69
C THR A 234 -22.30 -0.05 -5.86
N SER A 235 -22.88 -0.27 -7.05
CA SER A 235 -24.30 0.02 -7.32
C SER A 235 -25.22 -0.80 -6.43
N TYR A 236 -24.92 -2.09 -6.24
CA TYR A 236 -25.70 -2.97 -5.36
C TYR A 236 -25.65 -2.50 -3.89
N VAL A 237 -24.47 -2.13 -3.39
CA VAL A 237 -24.30 -1.61 -2.02
C VAL A 237 -25.06 -0.30 -1.84
N VAL A 238 -24.99 0.62 -2.81
CA VAL A 238 -25.75 1.87 -2.77
C VAL A 238 -27.27 1.61 -2.75
N LEU A 239 -27.77 0.69 -3.57
CA LEU A 239 -29.18 0.30 -3.55
C LEU A 239 -29.60 -0.28 -2.18
N LEU A 240 -28.73 -1.08 -1.56
CA LEU A 240 -28.99 -1.66 -0.23
C LEU A 240 -29.04 -0.58 0.86
N ILE A 241 -28.17 0.43 0.79
CA ILE A 241 -28.20 1.61 1.67
C ILE A 241 -29.52 2.37 1.49
N LEU A 242 -29.90 2.68 0.26
CA LEU A 242 -31.12 3.42 -0.05
C LEU A 242 -32.37 2.66 0.42
N LYS A 243 -32.42 1.34 0.20
CA LYS A 243 -33.58 0.51 0.56
C LYS A 243 -33.75 0.32 2.06
N THR A 244 -32.65 0.10 2.78
CA THR A 244 -32.69 -0.32 4.19
C THR A 244 -32.60 0.87 5.16
N HIS A 245 -31.98 1.97 4.71
CA HIS A 245 -31.51 3.01 5.62
C HIS A 245 -31.83 4.45 5.18
N ALA A 246 -32.27 4.67 3.95
CA ALA A 246 -32.82 5.95 3.52
C ALA A 246 -34.35 5.98 3.66
N SER A 247 -34.89 7.13 4.06
CA SER A 247 -36.33 7.36 4.26
C SER A 247 -37.17 7.39 2.97
N LEU A 248 -36.56 7.09 1.81
CA LEU A 248 -37.21 7.19 0.51
C LEU A 248 -38.33 6.15 0.30
N ILE A 249 -38.30 5.04 1.03
CA ILE A 249 -39.35 4.01 0.92
C ILE A 249 -40.41 4.25 1.99
N ARG A 250 -41.40 5.10 1.66
CA ARG A 250 -42.64 5.21 2.44
C ARG A 250 -43.49 3.97 2.12
N ASN A 251 -43.45 3.01 3.05
CA ASN A 251 -44.02 1.65 2.95
C ASN A 251 -43.37 0.78 1.88
N PRO A 252 -42.70 -0.33 2.23
CA PRO A 252 -42.56 -1.41 1.27
C PRO A 252 -43.99 -1.89 1.02
N SER A 253 -44.55 -1.66 -0.15
CA SER A 253 -45.65 -2.51 -0.59
C SER A 253 -45.06 -3.91 -0.69
N ILE A 254 -45.20 -4.68 0.39
CA ILE A 254 -44.88 -6.12 0.49
C ILE A 254 -45.54 -6.91 -0.68
N LEU A 255 -46.51 -6.28 -1.36
CA LEU A 255 -47.15 -6.71 -2.59
C LEU A 255 -46.43 -6.22 -3.86
N ARG A 256 -45.30 -6.86 -4.22
CA ARG A 256 -44.82 -7.17 -5.60
C ARG A 256 -43.29 -7.34 -5.65
N GLN A 257 -42.74 -8.28 -4.89
CA GLN A 257 -41.58 -9.03 -5.39
C GLN A 257 -42.10 -10.26 -6.12
N ILE A 258 -42.66 -10.07 -7.32
CA ILE A 258 -42.86 -11.22 -8.20
C ILE A 258 -41.46 -11.61 -8.67
N PRO A 259 -40.95 -12.82 -8.35
CA PRO A 259 -39.67 -13.28 -8.86
C PRO A 259 -39.73 -13.20 -10.39
N ASN A 260 -38.92 -12.32 -10.97
CA ASN A 260 -38.81 -12.21 -12.42
C ASN A 260 -38.00 -13.40 -12.93
N HIS A 261 -38.66 -14.55 -13.08
CA HIS A 261 -38.08 -15.78 -13.62
C HIS A 261 -37.50 -15.58 -15.02
N THR A 262 -37.95 -14.55 -15.76
CA THR A 262 -37.35 -14.18 -17.05
C THR A 262 -35.98 -13.54 -16.86
N LEU A 263 -35.80 -12.62 -15.91
CA LEU A 263 -34.49 -12.02 -15.60
C LEU A 263 -33.49 -13.09 -15.15
N ALA A 264 -33.90 -14.00 -14.26
CA ALA A 264 -33.04 -15.10 -13.81
C ALA A 264 -32.63 -16.01 -14.97
N ARG A 265 -33.55 -16.36 -15.88
CA ARG A 265 -33.24 -17.15 -17.08
C ARG A 265 -32.24 -16.44 -18.00
N VAL A 266 -32.40 -15.13 -18.23
CA VAL A 266 -31.46 -14.34 -19.06
C VAL A 266 -30.05 -14.37 -18.47
N PHE A 267 -29.89 -14.15 -17.16
CA PHE A 267 -28.57 -14.17 -16.51
C PHE A 267 -27.96 -15.57 -16.46
N MET A 268 -28.77 -16.63 -16.32
CA MET A 268 -28.28 -18.01 -16.45
C MET A 268 -27.82 -18.32 -17.88
N CYS A 269 -28.58 -17.91 -18.90
CA CYS A 269 -28.17 -18.04 -20.30
C CYS A 269 -26.88 -17.25 -20.57
N LEU A 270 -26.74 -16.05 -20.02
CA LEU A 270 -25.52 -15.24 -20.13
C LEU A 270 -24.32 -15.93 -19.47
N ALA A 271 -24.48 -16.49 -18.26
CA ALA A 271 -23.42 -17.25 -17.59
C ALA A 271 -22.98 -18.46 -18.43
N VAL A 272 -23.93 -19.22 -18.96
CA VAL A 272 -23.63 -20.38 -19.83
C VAL A 272 -22.93 -19.93 -21.11
N ALA A 273 -23.35 -18.82 -21.72
CA ALA A 273 -22.70 -18.26 -22.90
C ALA A 273 -21.25 -17.83 -22.62
N ILE A 274 -20.99 -17.17 -21.47
CA ILE A 274 -19.64 -16.79 -21.03
C ILE A 274 -18.77 -18.04 -20.80
N VAL A 275 -19.29 -19.06 -20.11
CA VAL A 275 -18.57 -20.33 -19.89
C VAL A 275 -18.25 -21.00 -21.22
N ALA A 276 -19.23 -21.10 -22.13
CA ALA A 276 -19.03 -21.68 -23.45
C ALA A 276 -17.97 -20.91 -24.25
N PHE A 277 -18.02 -19.58 -24.23
CA PHE A 277 -17.04 -18.72 -24.88
C PHE A 277 -15.62 -18.95 -24.36
N LEU A 278 -15.43 -18.99 -23.03
CA LEU A 278 -14.13 -19.22 -22.40
C LEU A 278 -13.61 -20.66 -22.61
N LEU A 279 -14.50 -21.65 -22.65
CA LEU A 279 -14.15 -23.03 -22.95
C LEU A 279 -13.65 -23.17 -24.40
N VAL A 280 -14.32 -22.53 -25.34
CA VAL A 280 -13.91 -22.51 -26.76
C VAL A 280 -12.53 -21.86 -26.93
N GLN A 281 -12.24 -20.82 -26.15
CA GLN A 281 -10.93 -20.15 -26.15
C GLN A 281 -9.85 -20.85 -25.30
N LYS A 282 -10.18 -21.97 -24.63
CA LYS A 282 -9.27 -22.66 -23.70
C LYS A 282 -8.63 -21.71 -22.67
N SER A 283 -9.41 -20.72 -22.21
CA SER A 283 -8.89 -19.66 -21.33
C SER A 283 -8.45 -20.23 -19.97
N PRO A 284 -7.47 -19.60 -19.29
CA PRO A 284 -7.07 -19.99 -17.93
C PRO A 284 -8.22 -19.90 -16.93
N MET A 285 -8.17 -20.69 -15.84
CA MET A 285 -9.22 -20.71 -14.81
C MET A 285 -9.50 -19.33 -14.17
N THR A 286 -8.49 -18.46 -14.11
CA THR A 286 -8.64 -17.09 -13.59
C THR A 286 -9.63 -16.26 -14.41
N TYR A 287 -9.76 -16.52 -15.72
CA TYR A 287 -10.67 -15.76 -16.60
C TYR A 287 -12.14 -16.04 -16.27
N TYR A 288 -12.46 -17.27 -15.88
CA TYR A 288 -13.81 -17.66 -15.46
C TYR A 288 -14.23 -16.87 -14.22
N ILE A 289 -13.32 -16.70 -13.26
CA ILE A 289 -13.59 -15.90 -12.06
C ILE A 289 -13.91 -14.45 -12.45
N TYR A 290 -13.05 -13.82 -13.26
CA TYR A 290 -13.24 -12.43 -13.66
C TYR A 290 -14.50 -12.19 -14.50
N CYS A 291 -14.81 -13.07 -15.45
CA CYS A 291 -15.94 -12.87 -16.36
C CYS A 291 -17.28 -13.28 -15.76
N LEU A 292 -17.30 -14.25 -14.82
CA LEU A 292 -18.54 -14.69 -14.18
C LEU A 292 -18.94 -13.85 -12.98
N LEU A 293 -17.99 -13.24 -12.25
CA LEU A 293 -18.29 -12.44 -11.06
C LEU A 293 -19.30 -11.30 -11.31
N PRO A 294 -19.24 -10.53 -12.42
CA PRO A 294 -20.21 -9.46 -12.67
C PRO A 294 -21.65 -9.98 -12.86
N VAL A 295 -21.83 -11.22 -13.31
CA VAL A 295 -23.15 -11.80 -13.66
C VAL A 295 -24.11 -11.84 -12.45
N PRO A 296 -23.80 -12.52 -11.32
CA PRO A 296 -24.69 -12.53 -10.15
C PRO A 296 -24.83 -11.16 -9.49
N VAL A 297 -23.80 -10.30 -9.58
CA VAL A 297 -23.81 -8.95 -9.02
C VAL A 297 -24.83 -8.07 -9.77
N TRP A 298 -24.75 -8.02 -11.09
CA TRP A 298 -25.69 -7.26 -11.92
C TRP A 298 -27.11 -7.85 -11.90
N TYR A 299 -27.25 -9.16 -11.76
CA TYR A 299 -28.56 -9.77 -11.49
C TYR A 299 -29.17 -9.21 -10.20
N SER A 300 -28.38 -9.07 -9.14
CA SER A 300 -28.83 -8.54 -7.84
C SER A 300 -29.22 -7.06 -7.92
N VAL A 301 -28.47 -6.26 -8.70
CA VAL A 301 -28.81 -4.85 -8.98
C VAL A 301 -30.14 -4.74 -9.73
N LEU A 302 -30.30 -5.48 -10.84
CA LEU A 302 -31.49 -5.39 -11.69
C LEU A 302 -32.73 -6.02 -11.05
N LYS A 303 -32.56 -7.00 -10.16
CA LYS A 303 -33.65 -7.56 -9.35
C LYS A 303 -34.31 -6.47 -8.49
N GLU A 304 -33.55 -5.46 -8.08
CA GLU A 304 -34.01 -4.33 -7.26
C GLU A 304 -34.36 -3.09 -8.12
N SER A 305 -34.60 -3.27 -9.43
CA SER A 305 -34.95 -2.20 -10.39
C SER A 305 -36.16 -1.34 -9.99
N GLY A 306 -37.07 -1.86 -9.16
CA GLY A 306 -38.16 -1.07 -8.56
C GLY A 306 -37.63 0.10 -7.72
N THR A 307 -36.64 -0.15 -6.85
CA THR A 307 -36.00 0.88 -6.02
C THR A 307 -35.29 1.93 -6.88
N LEU A 308 -34.68 1.52 -8.00
CA LEU A 308 -34.05 2.42 -8.95
C LEU A 308 -35.09 3.32 -9.64
N THR A 309 -36.23 2.76 -10.00
CA THR A 309 -37.35 3.48 -10.61
C THR A 309 -37.97 4.47 -9.62
N ASP A 310 -38.13 4.07 -8.36
CA ASP A 310 -38.61 4.93 -7.27
C ASP A 310 -37.64 6.09 -6.97
N LEU A 311 -36.33 5.83 -7.04
CA LEU A 311 -35.29 6.86 -6.91
C LEU A 311 -35.38 7.88 -8.05
N ILE A 312 -35.53 7.42 -9.29
CA ILE A 312 -35.66 8.29 -10.48
C ILE A 312 -36.94 9.13 -10.38
N HIS A 313 -38.07 8.54 -9.96
CA HIS A 313 -39.31 9.27 -9.74
C HIS A 313 -39.24 10.26 -8.57
N SER A 314 -38.43 9.95 -7.54
CA SER A 314 -38.21 10.83 -6.39
C SER A 314 -37.14 11.90 -6.64
N ALA A 315 -36.33 11.78 -7.71
CA ALA A 315 -35.24 12.70 -8.04
C ALA A 315 -35.65 14.19 -8.11
N PRO A 316 -36.84 14.57 -8.64
CA PRO A 316 -37.28 15.97 -8.66
C PRO A 316 -37.60 16.54 -7.26
N SER A 317 -37.92 15.69 -6.29
CA SER A 317 -38.23 16.08 -4.91
C SER A 317 -37.00 16.20 -4.01
N LEU A 318 -35.85 15.68 -4.48
CA LEU A 318 -34.59 15.76 -3.76
C LEU A 318 -33.89 17.08 -4.07
N PRO A 319 -33.15 17.67 -3.11
CA PRO A 319 -32.32 18.84 -3.36
C PRO A 319 -31.09 18.43 -4.20
N LEU A 320 -31.27 18.25 -5.50
CA LEU A 320 -30.25 17.75 -6.45
C LEU A 320 -28.94 18.53 -6.36
N TRP A 321 -29.01 19.86 -6.19
CA TRP A 321 -27.82 20.70 -5.99
C TRP A 321 -27.01 20.30 -4.75
N LYS A 322 -27.67 19.99 -3.63
CA LYS A 322 -26.99 19.50 -2.42
C LYS A 322 -26.39 18.13 -2.67
N CYS A 323 -27.13 17.21 -3.29
CA CYS A 323 -26.62 15.88 -3.63
C CYS A 323 -25.39 15.94 -4.55
N LEU A 324 -25.44 16.78 -5.59
CA LEU A 324 -24.32 17.01 -6.50
C LEU A 324 -23.10 17.61 -5.78
N SER A 325 -23.33 18.57 -4.88
CA SER A 325 -22.27 19.16 -4.05
C SER A 325 -21.60 18.12 -3.13
N TYR A 326 -22.37 17.27 -2.45
CA TYR A 326 -21.82 16.18 -1.65
C TYR A 326 -21.10 15.14 -2.50
N PHE A 327 -21.64 14.79 -3.68
CA PHE A 327 -20.98 13.88 -4.62
C PHE A 327 -19.61 14.42 -5.05
N LEU A 328 -19.56 15.68 -5.48
CA LEU A 328 -18.30 16.33 -5.87
C LEU A 328 -17.30 16.38 -4.71
N LEU A 329 -17.77 16.67 -3.50
CA LEU A 329 -16.92 16.72 -2.30
C LEU A 329 -16.38 15.33 -1.93
N VAL A 330 -17.17 14.28 -2.05
CA VAL A 330 -16.72 12.89 -1.84
C VAL A 330 -15.75 12.47 -2.93
N ALA A 331 -16.01 12.80 -4.20
CA ALA A 331 -15.10 12.50 -5.31
C ALA A 331 -13.73 13.18 -5.12
N LEU A 332 -13.71 14.49 -4.83
CA LEU A 332 -12.48 15.21 -4.50
C LEU A 332 -11.80 14.64 -3.25
N GLY A 333 -12.59 14.22 -2.26
CA GLY A 333 -12.09 13.58 -1.05
C GLY A 333 -11.42 12.23 -1.34
N VAL A 334 -12.00 11.41 -2.21
CA VAL A 334 -11.43 10.12 -2.67
C VAL A 334 -10.15 10.36 -3.47
N GLU A 335 -10.14 11.35 -4.39
CA GLU A 335 -8.93 11.72 -5.13
C GLU A 335 -7.80 12.13 -4.19
N LEU A 336 -8.08 12.99 -3.20
CA LEU A 336 -7.09 13.38 -2.19
C LEU A 336 -6.52 12.15 -1.45
N LEU A 337 -7.37 11.20 -1.10
CA LEU A 337 -6.94 9.95 -0.46
C LEU A 337 -6.08 9.11 -1.39
N VAL A 338 -6.39 9.00 -2.68
CA VAL A 338 -5.57 8.23 -3.63
C VAL A 338 -4.22 8.90 -3.85
N VAL A 339 -4.20 10.22 -4.10
CA VAL A 339 -2.93 10.96 -4.26
C VAL A 339 -2.07 10.86 -2.99
N SER A 340 -2.67 10.71 -1.80
CA SER A 340 -1.90 10.55 -0.57
C SER A 340 -0.98 9.34 -0.51
N PHE A 341 -1.27 8.27 -1.26
CA PHE A 341 -0.40 7.10 -1.36
C PHE A 341 0.88 7.39 -2.17
N PHE A 342 0.81 8.34 -3.11
CA PHE A 342 1.97 8.81 -3.86
C PHE A 342 2.69 9.96 -3.14
N HIS A 343 1.91 10.89 -2.58
CA HIS A 343 2.40 12.09 -1.90
C HIS A 343 1.73 12.27 -0.55
N ARG A 344 2.39 11.81 0.52
CA ARG A 344 1.90 11.88 1.91
C ARG A 344 1.50 13.29 2.36
N ALA A 345 2.14 14.32 1.79
CA ALA A 345 1.82 15.73 2.02
C ALA A 345 0.35 16.08 1.71
N MET A 346 -0.34 15.30 0.87
CA MET A 346 -1.78 15.50 0.63
C MET A 346 -2.63 15.24 1.88
N LEU A 347 -2.18 14.42 2.82
CA LEU A 347 -2.86 14.25 4.12
C LEU A 347 -2.69 15.48 5.00
N THR A 348 -1.54 16.16 4.94
CA THR A 348 -1.33 17.46 5.60
C THR A 348 -2.30 18.50 5.01
N LEU A 349 -2.42 18.56 3.69
CA LEU A 349 -3.40 19.43 3.02
C LEU A 349 -4.83 19.09 3.44
N GLY A 350 -5.18 17.80 3.46
CA GLY A 350 -6.48 17.31 3.91
C GLY A 350 -6.78 17.71 5.36
N LEU A 351 -5.84 17.50 6.29
CA LEU A 351 -5.96 17.89 7.70
C LEU A 351 -6.09 19.41 7.86
N ALA A 352 -5.37 20.20 7.07
CA ALA A 352 -5.51 21.66 7.07
C ALA A 352 -6.90 22.09 6.60
N VAL A 353 -7.44 21.50 5.53
CA VAL A 353 -8.81 21.76 5.06
C VAL A 353 -9.85 21.33 6.10
N LEU A 354 -9.70 20.13 6.68
CA LEU A 354 -10.57 19.63 7.73
C LEU A 354 -10.54 20.50 8.99
N SER A 355 -9.40 21.12 9.32
CA SER A 355 -9.29 22.03 10.47
C SER A 355 -10.26 23.21 10.39
N LEU A 356 -10.63 23.64 9.16
CA LEU A 356 -11.51 24.77 8.90
C LEU A 356 -13.01 24.43 8.99
N TRP A 357 -13.36 23.14 9.02
CA TRP A 357 -14.75 22.67 9.02
C TRP A 357 -15.65 23.34 10.10
N PRO A 358 -15.23 23.50 11.37
CA PRO A 358 -16.07 24.09 12.41
C PRO A 358 -16.45 25.56 12.15
N PHE A 359 -15.58 26.28 11.43
CA PHE A 359 -15.78 27.69 11.09
C PHE A 359 -16.75 27.82 9.92
N VAL A 360 -16.60 26.98 8.89
CA VAL A 360 -17.49 26.96 7.71
C VAL A 360 -18.91 26.54 8.09
N CYS A 361 -19.07 25.56 8.99
CA CYS A 361 -20.39 25.09 9.42
C CYS A 361 -21.01 25.92 10.57
N GLY A 362 -20.38 27.01 11.00
CA GLY A 362 -20.91 27.88 12.06
C GLY A 362 -20.90 27.28 13.48
N ILE A 363 -20.26 26.13 13.69
CA ILE A 363 -20.13 25.45 14.99
C ILE A 363 -19.30 26.30 15.97
N PHE A 364 -18.33 27.06 15.44
CA PHE A 364 -17.53 28.03 16.20
C PHE A 364 -18.38 29.01 17.01
N GLY A 365 -19.52 29.44 16.48
CA GLY A 365 -20.44 30.34 17.17
C GLY A 365 -21.07 29.73 18.42
N ARG A 366 -21.18 28.39 18.49
CA ARG A 366 -21.74 27.66 19.65
C ARG A 366 -20.70 27.24 20.66
N SER A 367 -19.61 26.63 20.20
CA SER A 367 -18.53 26.17 21.09
C SER A 367 -17.16 26.54 20.57
N LYS A 368 -16.62 27.64 21.10
CA LYS A 368 -15.27 28.11 20.78
C LYS A 368 -14.20 27.12 21.24
N LEU A 369 -14.37 26.52 22.42
CA LEU A 369 -13.40 25.60 23.00
C LEU A 369 -13.18 24.37 22.11
N TRP A 370 -14.25 23.67 21.75
CA TRP A 370 -14.14 22.44 20.94
C TRP A 370 -13.73 22.72 19.50
N SER A 371 -14.18 23.84 18.93
CA SER A 371 -13.77 24.27 17.59
C SER A 371 -12.27 24.61 17.53
N LEU A 372 -11.74 25.32 18.52
CA LEU A 372 -10.30 25.61 18.62
C LEU A 372 -9.49 24.33 18.89
N SER A 373 -9.98 23.45 19.77
CA SER A 373 -9.33 22.15 20.03
C SER A 373 -9.23 21.30 18.77
N TRP A 374 -10.30 21.24 17.96
CA TRP A 374 -10.28 20.56 16.66
C TRP A 374 -9.26 21.19 15.71
N PHE A 375 -9.29 22.51 15.55
CA PHE A 375 -8.39 23.23 14.67
C PHE A 375 -6.91 22.95 14.99
N PHE A 376 -6.50 23.13 16.26
CA PHE A 376 -5.11 22.91 16.67
C PHE A 376 -4.70 21.43 16.64
N SER A 377 -5.59 20.50 16.99
CA SER A 377 -5.28 19.07 16.92
C SER A 377 -5.11 18.58 15.47
N CYS A 378 -5.91 19.08 14.52
CA CYS A 378 -5.72 18.81 13.09
C CYS A 378 -4.35 19.32 12.60
N LEU A 379 -3.98 20.56 12.93
CA LEU A 379 -2.70 21.14 12.53
C LEU A 379 -1.50 20.43 13.18
N CYS A 380 -1.63 20.00 14.44
CA CYS A 380 -0.60 19.20 15.12
C CYS A 380 -0.39 17.87 14.40
N LEU A 381 -1.47 17.18 14.03
CA LEU A 381 -1.39 15.91 13.31
C LEU A 381 -0.87 16.08 11.87
N ALA A 382 -1.08 17.25 11.25
CA ALA A 382 -0.66 17.55 9.88
C ALA A 382 0.87 17.55 9.70
N VAL A 383 1.65 17.66 10.79
CA VAL A 383 3.11 17.60 10.74
C VAL A 383 3.60 16.18 10.40
N PHE A 384 2.91 15.14 10.87
CA PHE A 384 3.40 13.75 10.76
C PHE A 384 3.50 13.22 9.33
N PRO A 385 2.55 13.46 8.41
CA PRO A 385 2.71 13.02 7.02
C PRO A 385 3.89 13.66 6.28
N LEU A 386 4.41 14.80 6.75
CA LEU A 386 5.59 15.47 6.17
C LEU A 386 6.92 14.90 6.70
N MET A 387 6.87 14.07 7.74
CA MET A 387 8.06 13.53 8.37
C MET A 387 8.68 12.39 7.52
N PRO A 388 10.00 12.39 7.27
CA PRO A 388 10.67 11.29 6.58
C PRO A 388 10.44 9.91 7.22
N VAL A 389 10.35 8.91 6.34
CA VAL A 389 9.85 7.55 6.64
C VAL A 389 10.98 6.57 7.00
N MET A 390 12.14 6.71 6.35
CA MET A 390 13.28 5.81 6.49
C MET A 390 14.60 6.59 6.54
N GLY A 391 15.64 5.99 7.11
CA GLY A 391 16.99 6.55 7.14
C GLY A 391 17.23 7.63 8.20
N ARG A 392 16.40 7.69 9.24
CA ARG A 392 16.60 8.61 10.37
C ARG A 392 17.50 8.00 11.42
N GLU A 393 18.37 8.84 11.98
CA GLU A 393 19.00 8.52 13.25
C GLU A 393 17.92 8.42 14.34
N SER A 394 17.99 7.33 15.12
CA SER A 394 17.10 7.10 16.26
C SER A 394 17.21 8.25 17.25
N ASN A 395 16.08 8.90 17.59
CA ASN A 395 16.05 9.96 18.58
C ASN A 395 15.12 9.58 19.74
N ILE A 396 15.73 8.99 20.76
CA ILE A 396 14.98 8.41 21.88
C ILE A 396 14.44 9.48 22.84
N HIS A 397 15.01 10.68 22.81
CA HIS A 397 14.45 11.79 23.58
C HIS A 397 13.02 12.12 23.11
N LEU A 398 12.72 11.98 21.82
CA LEU A 398 11.36 12.14 21.29
C LEU A 398 10.41 11.03 21.78
N VAL A 399 10.92 9.81 21.96
CA VAL A 399 10.15 8.70 22.56
C VAL A 399 9.80 9.01 24.01
N LEU A 400 10.76 9.53 24.78
CA LEU A 400 10.52 9.99 26.15
C LEU A 400 9.50 11.15 26.18
N CYS A 401 9.60 12.12 25.26
CA CYS A 401 8.62 13.19 25.11
C CYS A 401 7.21 12.65 24.82
N GLY A 402 7.06 11.63 23.97
CA GLY A 402 5.78 10.95 23.72
C GLY A 402 5.19 10.32 24.98
N GLY A 403 6.02 9.66 25.79
CA GLY A 403 5.63 9.14 27.10
C GLY A 403 5.16 10.22 28.06
N VAL A 404 5.93 11.32 28.19
CA VAL A 404 5.59 12.46 29.05
C VAL A 404 4.30 13.14 28.59
N MET A 405 4.10 13.33 27.28
CA MET A 405 2.88 13.92 26.73
C MET A 405 1.65 13.05 27.02
N THR A 406 1.79 11.72 26.88
CA THR A 406 0.72 10.76 27.21
C THR A 406 0.38 10.79 28.70
N PHE A 407 1.40 10.85 29.57
CA PHE A 407 1.21 10.97 31.00
C PHE A 407 0.49 12.27 31.38
N PHE A 408 0.95 13.42 30.85
CA PHE A 408 0.39 14.73 31.14
C PHE A 408 -1.07 14.85 30.69
N THR A 409 -1.37 14.45 29.45
CA THR A 409 -2.75 14.49 28.91
C THR A 409 -3.70 13.60 29.72
N SER A 410 -3.24 12.41 30.11
CA SER A 410 -4.02 11.49 30.95
C SER A 410 -4.22 12.03 32.37
N ALA A 411 -3.20 12.67 32.95
CA ALA A 411 -3.27 13.30 34.27
C ALA A 411 -4.29 14.46 34.28
N CYS A 412 -4.24 15.35 33.28
CA CYS A 412 -5.18 16.46 33.13
C CYS A 412 -6.63 15.94 32.99
N PHE A 413 -6.82 14.89 32.19
CA PHE A 413 -8.13 14.30 31.99
C PHE A 413 -8.69 13.67 33.29
N LEU A 414 -7.88 12.90 34.02
CA LEU A 414 -8.26 12.33 35.30
C LEU A 414 -8.53 13.39 36.36
N PHE A 415 -7.74 14.48 36.38
CA PHE A 415 -7.96 15.60 37.28
C PHE A 415 -9.30 16.29 37.01
N SER A 416 -9.65 16.50 35.74
CA SER A 416 -10.96 17.05 35.36
C SER A 416 -12.12 16.13 35.75
N LEU A 417 -11.96 14.80 35.67
CA LEU A 417 -12.97 13.84 36.09
C LEU A 417 -13.08 13.76 37.62
N TRP A 418 -11.96 13.91 38.32
CA TRP A 418 -11.90 13.92 39.78
C TRP A 418 -12.66 15.12 40.36
N GLN A 419 -12.48 16.31 39.80
CA GLN A 419 -13.24 17.50 40.20
C GLN A 419 -14.77 17.33 40.03
N ARG A 420 -15.20 16.49 39.09
CA ARG A 420 -16.62 16.20 38.84
C ARG A 420 -17.17 15.04 39.69
N SER A 421 -16.37 14.41 40.56
CA SER A 421 -16.74 13.27 41.42
C SER A 421 -17.31 12.04 40.68
N VAL A 422 -16.94 11.83 39.41
CA VAL A 422 -17.51 10.77 38.55
C VAL A 422 -16.77 9.42 38.69
N LEU A 423 -15.60 9.38 39.34
CA LEU A 423 -14.68 8.23 39.40
C LEU A 423 -14.84 7.39 40.69
N HIS A 424 -14.97 6.08 40.53
CA HIS A 424 -14.91 5.13 41.64
C HIS A 424 -13.45 4.91 42.08
N PRO A 425 -13.15 4.71 43.39
CA PRO A 425 -11.77 4.56 43.89
C PRO A 425 -10.97 3.42 43.25
N CYS A 426 -11.61 2.30 42.90
CA CYS A 426 -10.96 1.19 42.19
C CYS A 426 -10.47 1.58 40.79
N ASP A 427 -11.28 2.34 40.04
CA ASP A 427 -10.91 2.80 38.70
C ASP A 427 -9.73 3.79 38.78
N ARG A 428 -9.68 4.62 39.83
CA ARG A 428 -8.57 5.55 40.08
C ARG A 428 -7.23 4.83 40.27
N GLN A 429 -7.23 3.75 41.05
CA GLN A 429 -6.02 2.95 41.28
C GLN A 429 -5.54 2.29 39.97
N GLN A 430 -6.47 1.78 39.15
CA GLN A 430 -6.14 1.20 37.86
C GLN A 430 -5.47 2.21 36.92
N PHE A 431 -6.04 3.42 36.78
CA PHE A 431 -5.45 4.44 35.92
C PHE A 431 -4.08 4.92 36.41
N ALA A 432 -3.88 5.04 37.73
CA ALA A 432 -2.57 5.38 38.29
C ALA A 432 -1.50 4.32 37.95
N ILE A 433 -1.85 3.03 38.01
CA ILE A 433 -0.96 1.94 37.61
C ILE A 433 -0.67 2.00 36.11
N GLN A 434 -1.69 2.19 35.25
CA GLN A 434 -1.49 2.32 33.79
C GLN A 434 -0.61 3.52 33.42
N MET A 435 -0.77 4.66 34.11
CA MET A 435 0.08 5.83 33.88
C MET A 435 1.52 5.60 34.31
N LEU A 436 1.76 4.95 35.46
CA LEU A 436 3.11 4.55 35.87
C LEU A 436 3.74 3.60 34.85
N HIS A 437 2.96 2.65 34.33
CA HIS A 437 3.42 1.71 33.31
C HIS A 437 3.81 2.39 32.00
N VAL A 438 3.09 3.43 31.56
CA VAL A 438 3.49 4.27 30.42
C VAL A 438 4.85 4.93 30.65
N VAL A 439 5.12 5.45 31.85
CA VAL A 439 6.42 6.06 32.20
C VAL A 439 7.54 5.03 32.14
N VAL A 440 7.31 3.82 32.65
CA VAL A 440 8.27 2.70 32.54
C VAL A 440 8.55 2.37 31.07
N CYS A 441 7.50 2.25 30.25
CA CYS A 441 7.63 1.92 28.82
C CYS A 441 8.26 3.05 27.99
N ALA A 442 8.21 4.30 28.45
CA ALA A 442 8.95 5.41 27.84
C ALA A 442 10.45 5.35 28.16
N TYR A 443 10.84 4.78 29.30
CA TYR A 443 12.23 4.70 29.74
C TYR A 443 12.96 3.44 29.25
N VAL A 444 12.25 2.31 29.06
CA VAL A 444 12.84 1.05 28.57
C VAL A 444 13.58 1.19 27.23
N PRO A 445 13.05 1.87 26.19
CA PRO A 445 13.79 2.08 24.94
C PRO A 445 15.12 2.81 25.13
N PHE A 446 15.17 3.79 26.03
CA PHE A 446 16.39 4.51 26.39
C PHE A 446 17.44 3.58 27.01
N LEU A 447 17.04 2.74 27.95
CA LEU A 447 17.93 1.74 28.55
C LEU A 447 18.43 0.72 27.53
N THR A 448 17.55 0.22 26.67
CA THR A 448 17.89 -0.76 25.63
C THR A 448 18.90 -0.18 24.65
N HIS A 449 18.68 1.03 24.16
CA HIS A 449 19.60 1.65 23.21
C HIS A 449 20.96 1.96 23.83
N SER A 450 20.99 2.45 25.08
CA SER A 450 22.25 2.69 25.80
C SER A 450 23.07 1.40 25.95
N SER A 451 22.42 0.28 26.30
CA SER A 451 23.09 -1.02 26.43
C SER A 451 23.62 -1.56 25.08
N LEU A 452 22.87 -1.36 24.00
CA LEU A 452 23.28 -1.75 22.64
C LEU A 452 24.44 -0.88 22.13
N GLN A 453 24.43 0.43 22.39
CA GLN A 453 25.55 1.32 22.07
C GLN A 453 26.83 0.90 22.82
N GLN A 454 26.70 0.46 24.06
CA GLN A 454 27.79 -0.07 24.88
C GLN A 454 28.18 -1.52 24.52
N LYS A 455 27.57 -2.13 23.50
CA LYS A 455 27.80 -3.52 23.06
C LYS A 455 27.56 -4.58 24.16
N GLN A 456 26.74 -4.28 25.16
CA GLN A 456 26.40 -5.20 26.25
C GLN A 456 25.25 -6.17 25.90
N GLY A 457 24.62 -5.99 24.74
CA GLY A 457 23.50 -6.82 24.28
C GLY A 457 22.15 -6.28 24.77
N LEU A 458 21.09 -7.11 24.65
CA LEU A 458 19.74 -6.76 25.10
C LEU A 458 19.56 -7.15 26.57
N PRO A 459 19.27 -6.21 27.50
CA PRO A 459 19.03 -6.54 28.89
C PRO A 459 17.79 -7.44 29.08
N LEU A 460 17.94 -8.54 29.84
CA LEU A 460 16.86 -9.50 30.09
C LEU A 460 15.63 -8.86 30.77
N LEU A 461 15.85 -7.94 31.71
CA LEU A 461 14.76 -7.24 32.40
C LEU A 461 13.92 -6.41 31.41
N ASN A 462 14.56 -5.69 30.49
CA ASN A 462 13.87 -4.92 29.46
C ASN A 462 13.05 -5.84 28.56
N GLN A 463 13.62 -6.98 28.16
CA GLN A 463 12.93 -7.97 27.35
C GLN A 463 11.68 -8.52 28.06
N ILE A 464 11.76 -8.85 29.35
CA ILE A 464 10.61 -9.31 30.15
C ILE A 464 9.54 -8.23 30.22
N ILE A 465 9.93 -6.97 30.49
CA ILE A 465 8.98 -5.84 30.53
C ILE A 465 8.30 -5.68 29.17
N SER A 466 9.03 -5.80 28.06
CA SER A 466 8.47 -5.65 26.72
C SER A 466 7.41 -6.71 26.39
N TRP A 467 7.73 -7.99 26.60
CA TRP A 467 6.80 -9.09 26.33
C TRP A 467 5.58 -9.09 27.25
N THR A 468 5.77 -8.79 28.54
CA THR A 468 4.66 -8.67 29.49
C THR A 468 3.77 -7.45 29.18
N THR A 469 4.35 -6.34 28.74
CA THR A 469 3.60 -5.16 28.29
C THR A 469 2.76 -5.47 27.05
N LEU A 470 3.31 -6.19 26.07
CA LEU A 470 2.57 -6.62 24.89
C LEU A 470 1.34 -7.46 25.26
N ALA A 471 1.50 -8.48 26.10
CA ALA A 471 0.38 -9.33 26.54
C ALA A 471 -0.64 -8.57 27.39
N SER A 472 -0.18 -7.74 28.33
CA SER A 472 -1.06 -6.96 29.22
C SER A 472 -1.83 -5.87 28.48
N SER A 473 -1.31 -5.32 27.38
CA SER A 473 -2.01 -4.30 26.58
C SER A 473 -3.37 -4.75 26.04
N LEU A 474 -3.55 -6.07 25.83
CA LEU A 474 -4.80 -6.67 25.38
C LEU A 474 -5.78 -6.97 26.53
N LEU A 475 -5.27 -7.24 27.73
CA LEU A 475 -6.07 -7.69 28.87
C LEU A 475 -6.50 -6.55 29.80
N VAL A 476 -5.59 -5.62 30.08
CA VAL A 476 -5.81 -4.53 31.04
C VAL A 476 -6.98 -3.62 30.65
N PRO A 477 -7.18 -3.25 29.37
CA PRO A 477 -8.35 -2.47 28.98
C PRO A 477 -9.64 -3.12 29.43
N LEU A 478 -9.82 -4.44 29.26
CA LEU A 478 -11.04 -5.19 29.59
C LEU A 478 -11.39 -5.22 31.08
N LEU A 479 -10.46 -4.86 31.97
CA LEU A 479 -10.69 -4.79 33.42
C LEU A 479 -11.35 -3.46 33.85
N SER A 480 -11.18 -2.40 33.05
CA SER A 480 -11.74 -1.08 33.36
C SER A 480 -13.26 -1.02 33.18
N SER A 481 -13.87 0.08 33.64
CA SER A 481 -15.29 0.39 33.41
C SER A 481 -15.62 0.53 31.92
N THR A 482 -16.83 0.10 31.52
CA THR A 482 -17.40 0.25 30.16
C THR A 482 -17.95 1.65 29.87
N ARG A 483 -17.85 2.59 30.83
CA ARG A 483 -18.20 4.00 30.59
C ARG A 483 -17.31 4.59 29.51
N LEU A 484 -17.91 5.33 28.59
CA LEU A 484 -17.31 5.79 27.34
C LEU A 484 -15.87 6.31 27.50
N PHE A 485 -15.67 7.41 28.23
CA PHE A 485 -14.33 7.99 28.34
C PHE A 485 -13.38 7.22 29.27
N HIS A 486 -13.89 6.46 30.24
CA HIS A 486 -13.04 5.63 31.10
C HIS A 486 -12.44 4.48 30.28
N ARG A 487 -13.26 3.83 29.45
CA ARG A 487 -12.85 2.74 28.57
C ARG A 487 -11.86 3.23 27.53
N LEU A 488 -12.15 4.34 26.84
CA LEU A 488 -11.26 4.91 25.83
C LEU A 488 -9.89 5.30 26.41
N LEU A 489 -9.86 5.90 27.60
CA LEU A 489 -8.60 6.24 28.27
C LEU A 489 -7.79 4.99 28.65
N SER A 490 -8.46 3.94 29.15
CA SER A 490 -7.78 2.69 29.52
C SER A 490 -7.19 1.98 28.29
N ILE A 491 -7.92 1.94 27.18
CA ILE A 491 -7.42 1.43 25.89
C ILE A 491 -6.21 2.25 25.44
N LEU A 492 -6.32 3.58 25.45
CA LEU A 492 -5.25 4.48 25.02
C LEU A 492 -3.95 4.27 25.81
N LEU A 493 -4.04 4.26 27.14
CA LEU A 493 -2.87 4.10 28.01
C LEU A 493 -2.17 2.74 27.78
N SER A 494 -2.95 1.66 27.70
CA SER A 494 -2.42 0.31 27.46
C SER A 494 -1.78 0.15 26.10
N LEU A 495 -2.40 0.67 25.03
CA LEU A 495 -1.85 0.54 23.68
C LEU A 495 -0.66 1.49 23.45
N THR A 496 -0.69 2.69 24.03
CA THR A 496 0.44 3.63 23.92
C THR A 496 1.68 3.10 24.64
N ALA A 497 1.52 2.43 25.79
CA ALA A 497 2.63 1.78 26.47
C ALA A 497 3.37 0.77 25.55
N THR A 498 2.63 -0.08 24.83
CA THR A 498 3.22 -1.00 23.84
C THR A 498 3.79 -0.27 22.63
N TYR A 499 3.13 0.79 22.14
CA TYR A 499 3.61 1.56 21.00
C TYR A 499 4.97 2.24 21.29
N LEU A 500 5.17 2.76 22.50
CA LEU A 500 6.44 3.38 22.92
C LEU A 500 7.60 2.40 22.87
N LEU A 501 7.38 1.14 23.28
CA LEU A 501 8.40 0.08 23.23
C LEU A 501 8.81 -0.29 21.80
N LEU A 502 7.93 -0.03 20.82
CA LEU A 502 8.15 -0.29 19.40
C LEU A 502 8.61 0.95 18.63
N SER A 503 8.94 2.06 19.31
CA SER A 503 9.28 3.35 18.71
C SER A 503 10.74 3.73 18.92
N THR A 504 11.33 4.38 17.92
CA THR A 504 12.74 4.79 17.90
C THR A 504 12.92 6.30 17.69
N GLY A 505 11.86 7.04 17.34
CA GLY A 505 11.94 8.47 17.11
C GLY A 505 10.62 9.24 17.30
N SER A 506 10.37 10.18 16.38
CA SER A 506 9.25 11.13 16.43
C SER A 506 7.87 10.48 16.38
N GLU A 507 7.76 9.26 15.83
CA GLU A 507 6.51 8.54 15.68
C GLU A 507 5.86 8.19 17.02
N ALA A 508 6.62 8.17 18.12
CA ALA A 508 6.11 8.02 19.48
C ALA A 508 5.14 9.15 19.90
N LEU A 509 5.24 10.33 19.28
CA LEU A 509 4.34 11.46 19.52
C LEU A 509 2.99 11.31 18.80
N PHE A 510 2.89 10.38 17.84
CA PHE A 510 1.72 10.25 16.97
C PHE A 510 0.48 9.74 17.71
N PRO A 511 0.49 8.61 18.48
CA PRO A 511 -0.70 8.14 19.19
C PRO A 511 -1.34 9.17 20.14
N PRO A 512 -0.58 9.89 21.01
CA PRO A 512 -1.19 10.92 21.85
C PRO A 512 -1.73 12.12 21.05
N ALA A 513 -1.08 12.54 19.97
CA ALA A 513 -1.60 13.60 19.09
C ALA A 513 -2.90 13.16 18.37
N LEU A 514 -2.93 11.94 17.84
CA LEU A 514 -4.12 11.34 17.22
C LEU A 514 -5.28 11.25 18.22
N SER A 515 -4.99 10.86 19.46
CA SER A 515 -6.00 10.71 20.51
C SER A 515 -6.62 12.04 20.92
N TRP A 516 -5.83 13.12 20.91
CA TRP A 516 -6.35 14.47 21.13
C TRP A 516 -7.33 14.89 20.02
N LEU A 517 -7.01 14.61 18.76
CA LEU A 517 -7.92 14.85 17.64
C LEU A 517 -9.19 14.00 17.74
N MET A 518 -9.06 12.71 18.07
CA MET A 518 -10.20 11.80 18.26
C MET A 518 -11.13 12.26 19.38
N TYR A 519 -10.57 12.72 20.50
CA TYR A 519 -11.34 13.31 21.60
C TYR A 519 -12.06 14.60 21.14
N GLY A 520 -11.40 15.45 20.37
CA GLY A 520 -12.01 16.62 19.74
C GLY A 520 -13.16 16.24 18.80
N TRP A 521 -13.00 15.16 18.03
CA TRP A 521 -13.99 14.67 17.08
C TRP A 521 -15.30 14.24 17.76
N ILE A 522 -15.22 13.49 18.87
CA ILE A 522 -16.42 13.05 19.62
C ILE A 522 -17.21 14.26 20.12
N ASN A 523 -16.53 15.24 20.74
CA ASN A 523 -17.19 16.39 21.34
C ASN A 523 -17.79 17.35 20.29
N ILE A 524 -17.09 17.57 19.17
CA ILE A 524 -17.59 18.47 18.12
C ILE A 524 -18.76 17.86 17.35
N GLU A 525 -18.78 16.54 17.17
CA GLU A 525 -19.92 15.83 16.58
C GLU A 525 -21.16 15.89 17.48
N GLN A 526 -20.99 15.86 18.80
CA GLN A 526 -22.09 16.08 19.73
C GLN A 526 -22.69 17.50 19.58
N GLU A 527 -21.84 18.53 19.54
CA GLU A 527 -22.28 19.91 19.33
C GLU A 527 -22.96 20.10 17.95
N ALA A 528 -22.44 19.44 16.91
CA ALA A 528 -23.05 19.45 15.58
C ALA A 528 -24.45 18.81 15.57
N MET A 529 -24.67 17.75 16.35
CA MET A 529 -26.01 17.15 16.48
C MET A 529 -27.00 18.05 17.21
N LEU A 530 -26.54 18.75 18.26
CA LEU A 530 -27.35 19.74 18.98
C LEU A 530 -27.67 20.96 18.11
N ALA A 531 -26.81 21.31 17.15
CA ALA A 531 -27.09 22.36 16.16
C ALA A 531 -28.23 22.01 15.21
N GLN A 532 -28.48 20.73 14.98
CA GLN A 532 -29.52 20.23 14.07
C GLN A 532 -30.88 19.97 14.74
N GLY A 533 -31.04 20.38 16.01
CA GLY A 533 -32.34 20.34 16.70
C GLY A 533 -32.77 18.95 17.18
N VAL A 534 -31.85 18.00 17.34
CA VAL A 534 -32.15 16.70 17.97
C VAL A 534 -32.28 16.91 19.49
N PRO A 535 -33.46 16.72 20.11
CA PRO A 535 -33.66 16.96 21.53
C PRO A 535 -33.04 15.82 22.35
N GLY A 536 -32.09 16.14 23.23
CA GLY A 536 -31.53 15.19 24.20
C GLY A 536 -30.05 15.41 24.46
N ARG A 537 -29.70 16.32 25.36
CA ARG A 537 -28.34 16.41 25.90
C ARG A 537 -28.13 15.26 26.89
N GLN A 538 -27.83 14.05 26.41
CA GLN A 538 -27.20 13.06 27.27
C GLN A 538 -25.75 13.50 27.51
N GLU A 539 -25.34 13.62 28.77
CA GLU A 539 -23.94 13.84 29.09
C GLU A 539 -23.11 12.64 28.62
N LEU A 540 -22.08 12.88 27.80
CA LEU A 540 -21.20 11.83 27.26
C LEU A 540 -20.59 10.94 28.36
N SER A 541 -20.40 11.48 29.56
CA SER A 541 -19.91 10.78 30.77
C SER A 541 -20.86 9.70 31.29
N THR A 542 -22.14 9.74 30.94
CA THR A 542 -23.17 8.79 31.38
C THR A 542 -23.42 7.65 30.40
N ILE A 543 -22.84 7.72 29.19
CA ILE A 543 -23.01 6.71 28.15
C ILE A 543 -22.10 5.50 28.46
N ASP A 544 -22.69 4.31 28.38
CA ASP A 544 -22.02 3.03 28.60
C ASP A 544 -22.01 2.22 27.30
N PHE A 545 -20.85 1.72 26.89
CA PHE A 545 -20.72 0.87 25.69
C PHE A 545 -21.47 -0.46 25.81
N SER A 546 -21.66 -0.96 27.04
CA SER A 546 -22.34 -2.23 27.29
C SER A 546 -23.87 -2.10 27.32
N ALA A 547 -24.40 -0.89 27.31
CA ALA A 547 -25.84 -0.67 27.25
C ALA A 547 -26.37 -1.08 25.87
N ASN A 548 -27.23 -2.10 25.83
CA ASN A 548 -27.90 -2.51 24.60
C ASN A 548 -28.67 -1.31 24.03
N ILE A 549 -28.25 -0.83 22.86
CA ILE A 549 -28.97 0.20 22.12
C ILE A 549 -30.30 -0.42 21.71
N ASP A 550 -31.39 0.14 22.24
CA ASP A 550 -32.74 -0.25 21.89
C ASP A 550 -32.95 -0.03 20.37
N ILE A 551 -33.37 -1.06 19.65
CA ILE A 551 -33.52 -1.05 18.17
C ILE A 551 -34.50 0.08 17.75
N SER A 552 -35.45 0.41 18.64
CA SER A 552 -36.41 1.50 18.47
C SER A 552 -35.79 2.91 18.46
N LYS A 553 -34.56 3.07 18.95
CA LYS A 553 -33.84 4.36 19.03
C LYS A 553 -32.89 4.59 17.86
N ILE A 554 -32.74 3.64 16.93
CA ILE A 554 -31.83 3.78 15.79
C ILE A 554 -32.42 4.80 14.80
N ARG A 555 -31.66 5.87 14.51
CA ARG A 555 -32.07 6.88 13.53
C ARG A 555 -31.70 6.48 12.10
N GLN A 556 -32.42 7.06 11.13
CA GLN A 556 -32.13 6.93 9.70
C GLN A 556 -30.89 7.76 9.27
N LEU A 557 -30.31 7.36 8.12
CA LEU A 557 -29.15 8.02 7.53
C LEU A 557 -29.48 9.44 7.03
N LYS A 558 -28.55 10.36 7.26
CA LYS A 558 -28.53 11.73 6.73
C LYS A 558 -27.25 11.96 5.91
N LEU A 559 -27.21 13.03 5.12
CA LEU A 559 -26.03 13.38 4.31
C LEU A 559 -24.76 13.60 5.16
N ASP A 560 -24.89 14.07 6.41
CA ASP A 560 -23.74 14.21 7.31
C ASP A 560 -23.12 12.87 7.74
N ASP A 561 -23.85 11.76 7.60
CA ASP A 561 -23.32 10.43 7.90
C ASP A 561 -22.29 10.00 6.84
N ILE A 562 -22.41 10.52 5.60
CA ILE A 562 -21.38 10.38 4.57
C ILE A 562 -20.09 11.11 4.99
N ARG A 563 -20.19 12.32 5.56
CA ARG A 563 -19.03 13.06 6.10
C ARG A 563 -18.35 12.27 7.21
N ARG A 564 -19.11 11.69 8.13
CA ARG A 564 -18.57 10.88 9.25
C ARG A 564 -17.83 9.65 8.75
N SER A 565 -18.39 8.94 7.78
CA SER A 565 -17.72 7.79 7.14
C SER A 565 -16.46 8.24 6.38
N TYR A 566 -16.48 9.38 5.70
CA TYR A 566 -15.28 9.94 5.05
C TYR A 566 -14.19 10.30 6.06
N PHE A 567 -14.53 11.00 7.17
CA PHE A 567 -13.57 11.32 8.23
C PHE A 567 -12.96 10.05 8.81
N PHE A 568 -13.75 9.00 9.01
CA PHE A 568 -13.24 7.71 9.45
C PHE A 568 -12.20 7.13 8.49
N VAL A 569 -12.51 7.01 7.20
CA VAL A 569 -11.56 6.49 6.19
C VAL A 569 -10.31 7.37 6.13
N PHE A 570 -10.48 8.69 6.14
CA PHE A 570 -9.38 9.66 6.14
C PHE A 570 -8.47 9.50 7.35
N PHE A 571 -9.03 9.32 8.56
CA PHE A 571 -8.25 9.12 9.77
C PHE A 571 -7.58 7.75 9.84
N ILE A 572 -8.16 6.69 9.28
CA ILE A 572 -7.45 5.41 9.14
C ILE A 572 -6.26 5.56 8.19
N ILE A 573 -6.41 6.21 7.04
CA ILE A 573 -5.29 6.44 6.11
C ILE A 573 -4.22 7.34 6.75
N THR A 574 -4.64 8.38 7.47
CA THR A 574 -3.74 9.23 8.26
C THR A 574 -3.01 8.43 9.34
N ALA A 575 -3.71 7.51 10.01
CA ALA A 575 -3.12 6.61 10.99
C ALA A 575 -2.12 5.64 10.37
N PHE A 576 -2.33 5.20 9.13
CA PHE A 576 -1.41 4.33 8.42
C PHE A 576 -0.11 5.07 8.10
N PHE A 577 -0.20 6.22 7.43
CA PHE A 577 0.97 6.98 6.98
C PHE A 577 1.65 7.80 8.09
N GLY A 578 0.91 8.20 9.13
CA GLY A 578 1.41 9.02 10.23
C GLY A 578 2.35 8.30 11.19
N THR A 579 2.37 6.96 11.20
CA THR A 579 3.30 6.16 12.01
C THR A 579 4.74 6.20 11.51
N GLY A 580 4.98 6.67 10.28
CA GLY A 580 6.31 6.97 9.76
C GLY A 580 7.23 5.77 9.49
N ASN A 581 7.01 4.58 10.03
CA ASN A 581 7.98 3.48 9.95
C ASN A 581 7.75 2.49 8.78
N ILE A 582 6.75 2.73 7.93
CA ILE A 582 6.43 1.85 6.79
C ILE A 582 6.40 2.69 5.51
N ALA A 583 7.35 2.44 4.61
CA ALA A 583 7.35 2.94 3.23
C ALA A 583 6.67 1.97 2.28
N SER A 584 6.92 0.67 2.49
CA SER A 584 6.29 -0.45 1.81
C SER A 584 6.25 -1.65 2.77
N ILE A 585 5.47 -2.69 2.44
CA ILE A 585 5.44 -3.95 3.23
C ILE A 585 6.83 -4.59 3.34
N ASN A 586 7.73 -4.28 2.39
CA ASN A 586 9.08 -4.85 2.31
C ASN A 586 10.16 -3.96 2.96
N SER A 587 9.80 -2.83 3.55
CA SER A 587 10.76 -1.82 4.03
C SER A 587 10.39 -1.37 5.44
N PHE A 588 10.83 -2.11 6.46
CA PHE A 588 10.70 -1.75 7.88
C PHE A 588 12.06 -1.64 8.56
N ASP A 589 12.17 -0.74 9.53
CA ASP A 589 13.39 -0.56 10.33
C ASP A 589 13.44 -1.62 11.46
N PRO A 590 14.38 -2.58 11.41
CA PRO A 590 14.49 -3.62 12.43
C PRO A 590 14.87 -3.08 13.81
N THR A 591 15.39 -1.85 13.91
CA THR A 591 15.73 -1.27 15.22
C THR A 591 14.49 -1.03 16.10
N SER A 592 13.32 -0.89 15.47
CA SER A 592 12.04 -0.66 16.17
C SER A 592 11.60 -1.86 17.03
N VAL A 593 12.12 -3.08 16.80
CA VAL A 593 11.79 -4.27 17.61
C VAL A 593 12.86 -4.64 18.64
N TYR A 594 13.95 -3.88 18.76
CA TYR A 594 15.09 -4.26 19.60
C TYR A 594 14.77 -4.34 21.10
N CYS A 595 13.70 -3.70 21.57
CA CYS A 595 13.19 -3.91 22.93
C CYS A 595 12.71 -5.35 23.20
N PHE A 596 12.45 -6.14 22.15
CA PHE A 596 11.94 -7.52 22.23
C PHE A 596 13.00 -8.54 21.83
N LEU A 597 13.68 -8.32 20.70
CA LEU A 597 14.70 -9.23 20.17
C LEU A 597 15.67 -8.51 19.23
N THR A 598 16.94 -8.94 19.24
CA THR A 598 18.02 -8.41 18.39
C THR A 598 18.46 -9.39 17.29
N VAL A 599 18.18 -10.69 17.46
CA VAL A 599 18.49 -11.72 16.46
C VAL A 599 17.43 -11.68 15.37
N PHE A 600 17.83 -11.54 14.11
CA PHE A 600 16.91 -11.45 12.98
C PHE A 600 15.93 -12.63 12.93
N ASN A 601 14.64 -12.34 13.10
CA ASN A 601 13.55 -13.31 12.94
C ASN A 601 12.40 -12.64 12.17
N PRO A 602 12.30 -12.84 10.85
CA PRO A 602 11.43 -12.03 10.00
C PRO A 602 9.95 -12.14 10.38
N PHE A 603 9.49 -13.31 10.84
CA PHE A 603 8.07 -13.52 11.19
C PHE A 603 7.70 -12.82 12.50
N ILE A 604 8.51 -12.96 13.55
CA ILE A 604 8.22 -12.31 14.84
C ILE A 604 8.40 -10.78 14.72
N MET A 605 9.47 -10.33 14.06
CA MET A 605 9.73 -8.91 13.84
C MET A 605 8.62 -8.28 12.99
N GLY A 606 8.22 -8.94 11.90
CA GLY A 606 7.10 -8.51 11.06
C GLY A 606 5.79 -8.45 11.84
N GLY A 607 5.49 -9.45 12.67
CA GLY A 607 4.29 -9.47 13.53
C GLY A 607 4.24 -8.30 14.53
N LEU A 608 5.37 -7.97 15.18
CA LEU A 608 5.47 -6.82 16.08
C LEU A 608 5.28 -5.48 15.35
N MET A 609 5.84 -5.36 14.15
CA MET A 609 5.65 -4.17 13.31
C MET A 609 4.20 -4.04 12.85
N MET A 610 3.54 -5.13 12.46
CA MET A 610 2.10 -5.11 12.15
C MET A 610 1.28 -4.68 13.37
N TRP A 611 1.61 -5.17 14.57
CA TRP A 611 0.96 -4.73 15.80
C TRP A 611 1.11 -3.22 16.05
N LYS A 612 2.31 -2.65 15.81
CA LYS A 612 2.55 -1.20 15.90
C LYS A 612 1.59 -0.40 15.01
N VAL A 613 1.36 -0.85 13.78
CA VAL A 613 0.45 -0.20 12.81
C VAL A 613 -1.01 -0.31 13.22
N ILE A 614 -1.40 -1.45 13.81
CA ILE A 614 -2.79 -1.70 14.22
C ILE A 614 -3.20 -0.80 15.40
N ILE A 615 -2.28 -0.40 16.27
CA ILE A 615 -2.58 0.41 17.47
C ILE A 615 -3.33 1.72 17.12
N PRO A 616 -2.81 2.61 16.24
CA PRO A 616 -3.56 3.78 15.79
C PRO A 616 -4.91 3.48 15.15
N PHE A 617 -5.05 2.36 14.43
CA PHE A 617 -6.33 1.95 13.85
C PHE A 617 -7.35 1.59 14.92
N ILE A 618 -6.95 0.90 15.99
CA ILE A 618 -7.82 0.61 17.14
C ILE A 618 -8.33 1.92 17.75
N ILE A 619 -7.46 2.92 17.93
CA ILE A 619 -7.84 4.23 18.50
C ILE A 619 -8.91 4.94 17.64
N VAL A 620 -8.71 4.99 16.32
CA VAL A 620 -9.68 5.60 15.39
C VAL A 620 -10.99 4.80 15.37
N MET A 621 -10.92 3.48 15.34
CA MET A 621 -12.10 2.61 15.29
C MET A 621 -12.93 2.66 16.59
N CYS A 622 -12.30 2.69 17.77
CA CYS A 622 -13.00 2.92 19.03
C CYS A 622 -13.70 4.29 19.07
N THR A 623 -13.09 5.31 18.46
CA THR A 623 -13.69 6.65 18.33
C THR A 623 -14.88 6.62 17.38
N PHE A 624 -14.79 5.91 16.26
CA PHE A 624 -15.89 5.75 15.32
C PHE A 624 -17.06 4.99 15.92
N GLU A 625 -16.80 3.91 16.67
CA GLU A 625 -17.81 3.18 17.44
C GLU A 625 -18.49 4.11 18.47
N THR A 626 -17.71 4.98 19.13
CA THR A 626 -18.25 5.99 20.04
C THR A 626 -19.21 6.95 19.32
N ILE A 627 -18.82 7.47 18.16
CA ILE A 627 -19.67 8.37 17.36
C ILE A 627 -20.94 7.64 16.91
N GLN A 628 -20.84 6.37 16.55
CA GLN A 628 -21.99 5.55 16.19
C GLN A 628 -22.98 5.43 17.37
N VAL A 629 -22.49 5.13 18.58
CA VAL A 629 -23.30 5.04 19.81
C VAL A 629 -23.93 6.39 20.14
N VAL A 630 -23.16 7.48 20.11
CA VAL A 630 -23.62 8.85 20.43
C VAL A 630 -24.66 9.35 19.44
N THR A 631 -24.49 9.04 18.15
CA THR A 631 -25.40 9.48 17.08
C THR A 631 -26.57 8.52 16.82
N GLN A 632 -26.64 7.41 17.57
CA GLN A 632 -27.67 6.36 17.49
C GLN A 632 -27.84 5.81 16.07
N LEU A 633 -26.72 5.55 15.38
CA LEU A 633 -26.70 5.01 14.03
C LEU A 633 -26.50 3.49 14.03
N SER A 634 -27.01 2.84 12.98
CA SER A 634 -26.71 1.43 12.74
C SER A 634 -25.28 1.26 12.22
N SER A 635 -24.51 0.37 12.87
CA SER A 635 -23.14 0.04 12.48
C SER A 635 -23.07 -0.40 11.01
N ARG A 636 -24.03 -1.25 10.61
CA ARG A 636 -24.11 -1.80 9.26
C ARG A 636 -24.18 -0.70 8.21
N SER A 637 -25.00 0.32 8.44
CA SER A 637 -25.22 1.41 7.48
C SER A 637 -23.97 2.24 7.24
N LEU A 638 -23.25 2.60 8.31
CA LEU A 638 -22.02 3.38 8.21
C LEU A 638 -20.90 2.59 7.54
N PHE A 639 -20.76 1.31 7.87
CA PHE A 639 -19.79 0.42 7.22
C PHE A 639 -20.06 0.21 5.73
N LEU A 640 -21.32 0.18 5.30
CA LEU A 640 -21.65 0.13 3.87
C LEU A 640 -21.22 1.40 3.13
N ILE A 641 -21.29 2.58 3.75
CA ILE A 641 -20.76 3.82 3.15
C ILE A 641 -19.23 3.78 3.07
N VAL A 642 -18.56 3.29 4.13
CA VAL A 642 -17.10 3.09 4.15
C VAL A 642 -16.68 2.15 3.02
N LEU A 643 -17.40 1.04 2.85
CA LEU A 643 -17.19 0.07 1.78
C LEU A 643 -17.27 0.73 0.39
N VAL A 644 -18.28 1.57 0.13
CA VAL A 644 -18.40 2.31 -1.14
C VAL A 644 -17.20 3.21 -1.39
N ILE A 645 -16.74 3.96 -0.37
CA ILE A 645 -15.57 4.84 -0.50
C ILE A 645 -14.31 4.02 -0.81
N SER A 646 -14.10 2.91 -0.10
CA SER A 646 -12.97 2.01 -0.30
C SER A 646 -13.00 1.32 -1.67
N ASP A 647 -14.17 0.89 -2.15
CA ASP A 647 -14.32 0.26 -3.48
C ASP A 647 -14.04 1.24 -4.62
N LEU A 648 -14.45 2.51 -4.47
CA LEU A 648 -14.10 3.58 -5.43
C LEU A 648 -12.58 3.83 -5.46
N MET A 649 -11.94 3.88 -4.29
CA MET A 649 -10.47 3.98 -4.21
C MET A 649 -9.78 2.77 -4.86
N ALA A 650 -10.25 1.56 -4.58
CA ALA A 650 -9.69 0.33 -5.14
C ALA A 650 -9.78 0.33 -6.68
N LEU A 651 -10.92 0.71 -7.24
CA LEU A 651 -11.09 0.83 -8.68
C LEU A 651 -10.14 1.87 -9.28
N HIS A 652 -9.89 2.99 -8.59
CA HIS A 652 -8.91 3.97 -9.05
C HIS A 652 -7.49 3.39 -9.05
N PHE A 653 -7.08 2.74 -7.95
CA PHE A 653 -5.76 2.09 -7.87
C PHE A 653 -5.59 0.97 -8.90
N PHE A 654 -6.64 0.25 -9.29
CA PHE A 654 -6.58 -0.76 -10.34
C PHE A 654 -6.04 -0.18 -11.66
N PHE A 655 -6.43 1.03 -12.03
CA PHE A 655 -5.93 1.71 -13.23
C PHE A 655 -4.52 2.29 -13.06
N LEU A 656 -4.05 2.44 -11.82
CA LEU A 656 -2.73 2.97 -11.48
C LEU A 656 -1.67 1.87 -11.26
N VAL A 657 -2.05 0.59 -11.32
CA VAL A 657 -1.09 -0.53 -11.24
C VAL A 657 -0.14 -0.49 -12.42
N GLN A 658 1.16 -0.51 -12.13
CA GLN A 658 2.23 -0.50 -13.13
C GLN A 658 2.78 -1.92 -13.34
N ASP A 659 3.04 -2.28 -14.59
CA ASP A 659 3.67 -3.54 -15.00
C ASP A 659 5.05 -3.36 -15.64
N TYR A 660 5.57 -2.13 -15.60
CA TYR A 660 6.87 -1.74 -16.12
C TYR A 660 7.55 -0.78 -15.15
N GLY A 661 8.84 -0.51 -15.35
CA GLY A 661 9.64 0.29 -14.43
C GLY A 661 10.44 -0.58 -13.46
N SER A 662 10.85 -0.01 -12.33
CA SER A 662 11.63 -0.75 -11.35
C SER A 662 10.77 -1.76 -10.59
N TRP A 663 11.40 -2.77 -9.99
CA TRP A 663 10.71 -3.73 -9.11
C TRP A 663 9.99 -3.03 -7.93
N LEU A 664 10.49 -1.88 -7.48
CA LEU A 664 9.81 -1.07 -6.48
C LEU A 664 8.57 -0.39 -7.03
N ASP A 665 8.62 0.20 -8.22
CA ASP A 665 7.46 0.89 -8.80
C ASP A 665 6.31 -0.10 -9.04
N ILE A 666 6.64 -1.27 -9.60
CA ILE A 666 5.71 -2.37 -9.79
C ILE A 666 5.21 -2.87 -8.42
N GLY A 667 6.12 -3.15 -7.48
CA GLY A 667 5.79 -3.67 -6.16
C GLY A 667 4.96 -2.71 -5.31
N THR A 668 5.23 -1.41 -5.38
CA THR A 668 4.52 -0.35 -4.65
C THR A 668 3.14 -0.11 -5.23
N SER A 669 3.01 -0.05 -6.56
CA SER A 669 1.70 0.10 -7.21
C SER A 669 0.77 -1.09 -6.91
N ILE A 670 1.28 -2.33 -6.94
CA ILE A 670 0.55 -3.52 -6.50
C ILE A 670 0.24 -3.45 -5.01
N SER A 671 1.20 -3.05 -4.17
CA SER A 671 1.00 -2.93 -2.72
C SER A 671 -0.09 -1.92 -2.39
N HIS A 672 -0.13 -0.76 -3.05
CA HIS A 672 -1.18 0.25 -2.85
C HIS A 672 -2.57 -0.33 -3.14
N TYR A 673 -2.71 -1.03 -4.26
CA TYR A 673 -3.97 -1.69 -4.62
C TYR A 673 -4.37 -2.75 -3.58
N VAL A 674 -3.43 -3.62 -3.17
CA VAL A 674 -3.69 -4.67 -2.17
C VAL A 674 -4.02 -4.09 -0.80
N ILE A 675 -3.34 -3.02 -0.38
CA ILE A 675 -3.59 -2.34 0.90
C ILE A 675 -5.04 -1.84 0.94
N VAL A 676 -5.50 -1.12 -0.07
CA VAL A 676 -6.86 -0.57 -0.11
C VAL A 676 -7.91 -1.67 -0.15
N MET A 677 -7.69 -2.72 -0.96
CA MET A 677 -8.59 -3.88 -1.01
C MET A 677 -8.68 -4.62 0.33
N SER A 678 -7.53 -4.82 0.99
CA SER A 678 -7.45 -5.55 2.26
C SER A 678 -7.96 -4.71 3.44
N MET A 679 -7.87 -3.38 3.33
CA MET A 679 -8.29 -2.43 4.36
C MET A 679 -9.76 -2.63 4.72
N THR A 680 -10.64 -2.86 3.75
CA THR A 680 -12.07 -3.12 4.01
C THR A 680 -12.30 -4.35 4.90
N ILE A 681 -11.71 -5.48 4.53
CA ILE A 681 -11.82 -6.74 5.28
C ILE A 681 -11.20 -6.56 6.68
N PHE A 682 -10.03 -5.94 6.71
CA PHE A 682 -9.31 -5.65 7.94
C PHE A 682 -10.13 -4.75 8.88
N LEU A 683 -10.78 -3.69 8.38
CA LEU A 683 -11.63 -2.81 9.17
C LEU A 683 -12.87 -3.53 9.72
N MET A 684 -13.45 -4.48 8.98
CA MET A 684 -14.55 -5.31 9.50
C MET A 684 -14.08 -6.20 10.66
N LEU A 685 -12.93 -6.86 10.52
CA LEU A 685 -12.34 -7.67 11.60
C LEU A 685 -11.97 -6.79 12.81
N LEU A 686 -11.37 -5.63 12.54
CA LEU A 686 -11.01 -4.65 13.56
C LEU A 686 -12.25 -4.16 14.30
N SER A 687 -13.38 -3.96 13.62
CA SER A 687 -14.64 -3.58 14.25
C SER A 687 -15.13 -4.61 15.27
N VAL A 688 -14.96 -5.90 14.98
CA VAL A 688 -15.33 -6.96 15.94
C VAL A 688 -14.40 -6.89 17.16
N VAL A 689 -13.10 -6.73 16.92
CA VAL A 689 -12.10 -6.61 17.99
C VAL A 689 -12.37 -5.38 18.85
N THR A 690 -12.57 -4.19 18.25
CA THR A 690 -12.87 -2.97 19.01
C THR A 690 -14.17 -3.08 19.77
N HIS A 691 -15.20 -3.68 19.19
CA HIS A 691 -16.47 -3.92 19.89
C HIS A 691 -16.26 -4.79 21.14
N THR A 692 -15.42 -5.82 21.06
CA THR A 692 -15.07 -6.60 22.27
C THR A 692 -14.31 -5.76 23.30
N PHE A 693 -13.34 -4.95 22.87
CA PHE A 693 -12.59 -4.05 23.75
C PHE A 693 -13.46 -3.00 24.44
N THR A 694 -14.44 -2.43 23.74
CA THR A 694 -15.27 -1.35 24.26
C THR A 694 -16.39 -1.89 25.16
N SER A 695 -17.12 -2.91 24.70
CA SER A 695 -18.36 -3.38 25.33
C SER A 695 -18.19 -4.46 26.40
N GLN A 696 -17.15 -5.30 26.33
CA GLN A 696 -16.96 -6.39 27.29
C GLN A 696 -16.18 -5.96 28.53
N ARG A 697 -16.47 -6.59 29.67
CA ARG A 697 -15.72 -6.41 30.92
C ARG A 697 -15.41 -7.75 31.57
N LEU A 698 -14.15 -8.00 31.86
CA LEU A 698 -13.71 -9.17 32.60
C LEU A 698 -13.87 -8.93 34.11
N ALA A 699 -14.70 -9.72 34.77
CA ALA A 699 -14.89 -9.66 36.21
C ALA A 699 -14.00 -10.70 36.91
N LEU A 700 -12.86 -10.26 37.46
CA LEU A 700 -11.91 -11.13 38.16
C LEU A 700 -12.40 -11.65 39.53
N TRP A 701 -13.48 -11.09 40.07
CA TRP A 701 -14.13 -11.60 41.29
C TRP A 701 -15.64 -11.29 41.30
N ARG A 702 -16.51 -12.30 41.12
CA ARG A 702 -17.91 -12.20 41.55
C ARG A 702 -17.90 -12.25 43.08
N ARG A 703 -18.06 -11.10 43.75
CA ARG A 703 -18.49 -11.13 45.17
C ARG A 703 -19.87 -11.80 45.22
N PRO A 704 -20.10 -12.81 46.09
CA PRO A 704 -21.42 -13.40 46.23
C PRO A 704 -22.42 -12.30 46.63
N LYS A 705 -23.58 -12.27 45.97
CA LYS A 705 -24.68 -11.38 46.33
C LYS A 705 -25.04 -11.63 47.80
N MET A 706 -24.72 -10.70 48.69
CA MET A 706 -25.30 -10.70 50.03
C MET A 706 -26.75 -10.27 49.89
N HIS A 707 -27.67 -11.24 49.99
CA HIS A 707 -29.03 -10.95 50.41
C HIS A 707 -28.96 -10.48 51.87
N PHE A 708 -29.26 -9.20 52.11
CA PHE A 708 -29.59 -8.77 53.46
C PHE A 708 -31.03 -9.24 53.77
N PRO A 709 -31.27 -9.81 54.97
CA PRO A 709 -32.59 -10.25 55.41
C PRO A 709 -33.56 -9.10 55.64
#